data_AF-A0A1E5ISM0-F1
#
_entry.id   AF-A0A1E5ISM0-F1
#
_cell.length_a   1.000
_cell.length_b   1.000
_cell.length_c   1.000
_cell.angle_alpha   90.00
_cell.angle_beta   90.00
_cell.angle_gamma   90.00
#
_symmetry.space_group_name_H-M   'P 1'
#
loop_
_entity.id
_entity.type
_entity.pdbx_description
1 polymer ?
#
loop_
_entity_poly.entity_id
_entity_poly.type
_entity_poly.pdbx_seq_one_letter_code
_entity_poly.pdbx_strand_id
1 'polypeptide(L)'
;MRVLIFSLCYLVSCYCIAYTYQPQFDSYGAKDGLSMNTINDVVSDNRGNLWIATQAGLNRFDGKHFTIFDTTNDQYGPSVKHIKKLHFGKQLWLIMRNDGLNLYHPETEIFESFNSKNSPLPDDIIDIHQDDQANLWVATKHNGLIYFSPSTRTILRHLTKNSHTVLPSEEINVLFNDKYNRLWLGTESGLASIELKHDKLHITPWGKGLQQISAIEQGSSNTLWVATEQQGLYLLDIDNESLTAIETEASLKNKAISTLKRDKFGTLWIGFRAHGLARFSFSNRRLHRFNSASENRYSINSPVITALWIDDEQQLWIGSQGGGLSKTFLDAQYFGHIHGFSFNNKNLGNMDVRAIVHDKKNNLWVGTATGVYIAPEYLQGSDSGFELFDPLNSRLAQSFISFIQIDQQGQIWIGTRGDGLFIYASNRKSYIHYLADSSDNSLPSNYLYSLFFDNQQTPWVTTKDNGIARYINVQQGFKTINKTTTPTQLPTNAITAMTQDEQDNYWLTSFTDGLIKMTSSGEITHFNLDSPTPLPKEHLFSVVTGTDNQLWIASNEGLLRFDVSTKSSQLFTDKDGLVDNTIYLLFADHAQQLWIGTTKGLTHLNPDTLKTTNYTDIDGLQDNEFNFNAATLGPNNTIYLGGINGFNHFNPSQLPKRQPPGKPIINEVRVLNQHKLLPNDANDSSHFSLQLSHEEDIFSLHYHSPNLHKAKRLIYEYRMIGLNDTWLRSSEEQKTYFTGLPPGQYIFQVRAIDINQNSSAIAQLAVSITPAPWRSSWAYALYFSLALIIISFLFYRKWWQYQRQSKLLKEIAQSEQRLQLALWGSGDEFWDWDITSSVATRANVFLKYPDKETELTQTMIASVHPEDLPTVSAVANSCINDKQDKFSITYRALDLHGDWIWVLNRGQIVERDSRGQGIRIAGTIKNIQQQKETEHQLRELNQDLETRVTARTQELQQRNDELKHTLDELKHTQGELLDKEKMAALGGLVASITHEVNTPIGISVTATSHLQESVNIFNQRYAQGEVSHEDFEQYQNEVAECCKLMLSNLERASRLIASFKKVSVDQSHEDIREFDLNAYLEEIFISLNPMLSRTPHTYQYQCPEQLIIRSTPGAFYQIISNLFNNSVAHAYPDERSGLLSLVVERDDDGITMTYKDDGCGMDESVQSQVFQPFFTTKRGKGGSGLGMNIVFNIVTQVLSGSIRIESTPGQGSTFIIKLPNNLLVEN
;
A
#
# COMPACT_ATOMS: atom_id res chain seq x y z
N MET A 1 -46.69 35.09 -13.11
CA MET A 1 -46.19 33.70 -12.94
C MET A 1 -44.66 33.62 -12.90
N ARG A 2 -43.91 34.16 -13.88
CA ARG A 2 -42.42 34.17 -13.84
C ARG A 2 -41.83 34.90 -12.63
N VAL A 3 -42.39 36.04 -12.23
CA VAL A 3 -41.95 36.76 -11.00
C VAL A 3 -42.29 35.96 -9.75
N LEU A 4 -43.45 35.33 -9.68
CA LEU A 4 -43.84 34.47 -8.54
C LEU A 4 -42.97 33.22 -8.43
N ILE A 5 -42.55 32.63 -9.56
CA ILE A 5 -41.62 31.50 -9.61
C ILE A 5 -40.22 31.95 -9.23
N PHE A 6 -39.77 33.13 -9.67
CA PHE A 6 -38.50 33.71 -9.22
C PHE A 6 -38.50 34.03 -7.73
N SER A 7 -39.60 34.57 -7.20
CA SER A 7 -39.78 34.83 -5.77
C SER A 7 -39.90 33.55 -4.94
N LEU A 8 -40.57 32.50 -5.46
CA LEU A 8 -40.61 31.18 -4.81
C LEU A 8 -39.23 30.51 -4.83
N CYS A 9 -38.48 30.59 -5.93
CA CYS A 9 -37.11 30.08 -5.99
C CYS A 9 -36.18 30.86 -5.05
N TYR A 10 -36.38 32.17 -4.87
CA TYR A 10 -35.61 32.97 -3.91
C TYR A 10 -35.99 32.67 -2.45
N LEU A 11 -37.27 32.40 -2.18
CA LEU A 11 -37.75 31.98 -0.85
C LEU A 11 -37.34 30.54 -0.49
N VAL A 12 -37.18 29.66 -1.47
CA VAL A 12 -36.69 28.28 -1.28
C VAL A 12 -35.15 28.23 -1.19
N SER A 13 -34.42 29.21 -1.75
CA SER A 13 -32.95 29.27 -1.63
C SER A 13 -32.42 29.91 -0.34
N CYS A 14 -33.29 30.41 0.55
CA CYS A 14 -32.89 31.24 1.67
C CYS A 14 -33.14 30.61 3.05
N TYR A 15 -32.83 29.32 3.26
CA TYR A 15 -32.60 28.76 4.61
C TYR A 15 -31.68 27.53 4.58
N CYS A 16 -30.58 27.56 3.81
CA CYS A 16 -29.42 26.73 4.17
C CYS A 16 -28.57 27.54 5.14
N ILE A 17 -28.91 27.49 6.42
CA ILE A 17 -28.00 27.91 7.48
C ILE A 17 -26.92 26.83 7.52
N ALA A 18 -25.90 26.98 6.68
CA ALA A 18 -24.69 26.19 6.80
C ALA A 18 -24.06 26.54 8.14
N TYR A 19 -23.88 25.54 9.01
CA TYR A 19 -22.96 25.66 10.12
C TYR A 19 -21.65 26.22 9.59
N THR A 20 -21.04 27.17 10.31
CA THR A 20 -19.70 27.63 9.98
C THR A 20 -18.72 26.50 10.30
N TYR A 21 -18.59 25.57 9.37
CA TYR A 21 -17.56 24.55 9.38
C TYR A 21 -16.20 25.23 9.54
N GLN A 22 -15.48 24.83 10.58
CA GLN A 22 -14.09 25.20 10.78
C GLN A 22 -13.23 24.21 9.98
N PRO A 23 -12.58 24.63 8.88
CA PRO A 23 -11.65 23.78 8.16
C PRO A 23 -10.50 23.38 9.06
N GLN A 24 -10.11 22.12 8.95
CA GLN A 24 -8.95 21.58 9.63
C GLN A 24 -7.74 21.69 8.73
N PHE A 25 -6.64 22.15 9.30
CA PHE A 25 -5.39 22.32 8.57
C PHE A 25 -4.38 21.25 8.99
N ASP A 26 -4.06 20.35 8.08
CA ASP A 26 -2.86 19.53 8.21
C ASP A 26 -1.64 20.37 7.86
N SER A 27 -0.47 20.02 8.40
CA SER A 27 0.76 20.74 8.10
C SER A 27 1.94 19.83 7.81
N TYR A 28 2.79 20.27 6.88
CA TYR A 28 4.06 19.67 6.53
C TYR A 28 5.18 20.69 6.79
N GLY A 29 6.22 20.25 7.47
CA GLY A 29 7.44 21.02 7.69
C GLY A 29 8.68 20.24 7.30
N ALA A 30 9.84 20.73 7.75
CA ALA A 30 11.13 20.13 7.43
C ALA A 30 11.28 18.70 7.96
N LYS A 31 10.62 18.37 9.07
CA LYS A 31 10.54 17.01 9.62
C LYS A 31 9.83 16.02 8.68
N ASP A 32 8.98 16.52 7.78
CA ASP A 32 8.16 15.72 6.87
C ASP A 32 8.78 15.62 5.47
N GLY A 33 9.99 16.20 5.27
CA GLY A 33 10.73 16.16 4.00
C GLY A 33 10.77 17.48 3.22
N LEU A 34 10.16 18.55 3.72
CA LEU A 34 10.27 19.88 3.10
C LEU A 34 11.69 20.46 3.31
N SER A 35 12.27 21.12 2.31
CA SER A 35 13.62 21.69 2.43
C SER A 35 13.72 22.81 3.48
N MET A 36 12.67 23.61 3.68
CA MET A 36 12.58 24.65 4.70
C MET A 36 11.14 25.06 5.01
N ASN A 37 10.86 25.41 6.27
CA ASN A 37 9.52 25.84 6.71
C ASN A 37 9.08 27.23 6.22
N THR A 38 9.93 27.98 5.54
CA THR A 38 9.57 29.28 4.95
C THR A 38 9.27 29.09 3.48
N ILE A 39 7.98 29.05 3.18
CA ILE A 39 7.47 28.89 1.82
C ILE A 39 7.23 30.27 1.23
N ASN A 40 7.71 30.48 0.01
CA ASN A 40 7.49 31.72 -0.71
C ASN A 40 6.33 31.59 -1.71
N ASP A 41 6.19 30.43 -2.37
CA ASP A 41 5.11 30.21 -3.34
C ASP A 41 4.79 28.72 -3.54
N VAL A 42 3.59 28.43 -4.05
CA VAL A 42 3.07 27.08 -4.29
C VAL A 42 2.27 27.05 -5.59
N VAL A 43 2.56 26.07 -6.47
CA VAL A 43 1.79 25.81 -7.70
C VAL A 43 1.69 24.31 -7.96
N SER A 44 0.69 23.85 -8.72
CA SER A 44 0.62 22.47 -9.19
C SER A 44 0.89 22.39 -10.69
N ASP A 45 1.49 21.30 -11.14
CA ASP A 45 1.67 21.01 -12.57
C ASP A 45 0.52 20.15 -13.14
N ASN A 46 0.54 19.95 -14.46
CA ASN A 46 -0.43 19.11 -15.16
C ASN A 46 -0.24 17.59 -14.96
N ARG A 47 0.84 17.18 -14.28
CA ARG A 47 1.10 15.79 -13.87
C ARG A 47 0.58 15.52 -12.46
N GLY A 48 0.02 16.53 -11.78
CA GLY A 48 -0.51 16.41 -10.43
C GLY A 48 0.56 16.46 -9.34
N ASN A 49 1.75 16.98 -9.64
CA ASN A 49 2.73 17.31 -8.59
C ASN A 49 2.46 18.71 -8.05
N LEU A 50 2.70 18.88 -6.75
CA LEU A 50 2.76 20.19 -6.11
C LEU A 50 4.21 20.67 -6.06
N TRP A 51 4.46 21.87 -6.55
CA TRP A 51 5.75 22.53 -6.52
C TRP A 51 5.75 23.63 -5.46
N ILE A 52 6.75 23.60 -4.57
CA ILE A 52 6.87 24.52 -3.44
C ILE A 52 8.22 25.23 -3.51
N ALA A 53 8.17 26.56 -3.63
CA ALA A 53 9.33 27.42 -3.56
C ALA A 53 9.64 27.76 -2.10
N THR A 54 10.89 27.58 -1.70
CA THR A 54 11.37 27.95 -0.37
C THR A 54 12.59 28.87 -0.46
N GLN A 55 13.09 29.31 0.70
CA GLN A 55 14.35 30.05 0.76
C GLN A 55 15.59 29.12 0.67
N ALA A 56 15.40 27.80 0.68
CA ALA A 56 16.46 26.79 0.70
C ALA A 56 16.34 25.75 -0.44
N GLY A 57 15.69 26.09 -1.55
CA GLY A 57 15.54 25.24 -2.72
C GLY A 57 14.09 25.02 -3.15
N LEU A 58 13.93 24.26 -4.23
CA LEU A 58 12.64 23.87 -4.80
C LEU A 58 12.22 22.50 -4.26
N ASN A 59 10.95 22.31 -3.97
CA ASN A 59 10.41 21.02 -3.58
C ASN A 59 9.32 20.59 -4.56
N ARG A 60 9.28 19.31 -4.88
CA ARG A 60 8.18 18.66 -5.60
C ARG A 60 7.53 17.65 -4.65
N PHE A 61 6.20 17.64 -4.58
CA PHE A 61 5.42 16.73 -3.75
C PHE A 61 4.42 15.97 -4.62
N ASP A 62 4.47 14.64 -4.55
CA ASP A 62 3.66 13.72 -5.38
C ASP A 62 2.40 13.19 -4.63
N GLY A 63 2.13 13.70 -3.43
CA GLY A 63 1.05 13.24 -2.56
C GLY A 63 1.51 12.33 -1.42
N LYS A 64 2.70 11.72 -1.54
CA LYS A 64 3.34 10.91 -0.50
C LYS A 64 4.73 11.42 -0.11
N HIS A 65 5.58 11.76 -1.07
CA HIS A 65 6.99 12.06 -0.87
C HIS A 65 7.36 13.46 -1.36
N PHE A 66 8.31 14.08 -0.67
CA PHE A 66 8.96 15.31 -1.12
C PHE A 66 10.28 14.99 -1.84
N THR A 67 10.45 15.53 -3.04
CA THR A 67 11.74 15.58 -3.76
C THR A 67 12.31 16.98 -3.63
N ILE A 68 13.56 17.11 -3.16
CA ILE A 68 14.24 18.40 -2.99
C ILE A 68 15.24 18.61 -4.13
N PHE A 69 15.14 19.76 -4.80
CA PHE A 69 16.13 20.25 -5.76
C PHE A 69 16.95 21.37 -5.10
N ASP A 70 18.15 21.04 -4.63
CA ASP A 70 19.10 22.00 -4.03
C ASP A 70 20.06 22.57 -5.09
N THR A 71 20.72 23.69 -4.78
CA THR A 71 21.73 24.30 -5.65
C THR A 71 22.97 23.41 -5.71
N THR A 72 23.10 22.59 -6.75
CA THR A 72 24.34 21.91 -7.10
C THR A 72 24.96 22.60 -8.32
N ASN A 73 26.28 22.55 -8.48
CA ASN A 73 27.01 23.21 -9.57
C ASN A 73 26.77 22.57 -10.97
N ASP A 74 25.80 21.66 -11.12
CA ASP A 74 25.69 20.72 -12.24
C ASP A 74 24.32 20.71 -12.93
N GLN A 75 23.65 21.84 -13.13
CA GLN A 75 22.39 21.97 -13.92
C GLN A 75 21.15 21.21 -13.41
N TYR A 76 21.29 20.28 -12.45
CA TYR A 76 20.20 19.47 -11.85
C TYR A 76 19.50 20.15 -10.68
N GLY A 77 19.73 21.45 -10.49
CA GLY A 77 19.10 22.23 -9.45
C GLY A 77 18.95 23.69 -9.84
N PRO A 78 18.16 24.47 -9.09
CA PRO A 78 18.04 25.90 -9.31
C PRO A 78 19.40 26.60 -9.17
N SER A 79 19.57 27.73 -9.83
CA SER A 79 20.83 28.49 -9.84
C SER A 79 21.18 29.12 -8.49
N VAL A 80 20.17 29.42 -7.66
CA VAL A 80 20.32 29.90 -6.27
C VAL A 80 19.25 29.30 -5.36
N LYS A 81 19.53 29.22 -4.04
CA LYS A 81 18.64 28.53 -3.09
C LYS A 81 17.32 29.26 -2.87
N HIS A 82 17.35 30.59 -2.92
CA HIS A 82 16.20 31.40 -2.57
C HIS A 82 15.32 31.65 -3.80
N ILE A 83 14.19 30.94 -3.87
CA ILE A 83 13.20 31.06 -4.96
C ILE A 83 12.08 31.97 -4.48
N LYS A 84 11.83 33.08 -5.18
CA LYS A 84 10.83 34.08 -4.78
C LYS A 84 9.40 33.69 -5.15
N LYS A 85 9.22 33.13 -6.34
CA LYS A 85 7.89 32.85 -6.90
C LYS A 85 7.97 31.73 -7.93
N LEU A 86 6.88 31.01 -8.14
CA LEU A 86 6.73 30.00 -9.16
C LEU A 86 5.68 30.45 -10.19
N HIS A 87 5.89 30.06 -11.45
CA HIS A 87 4.89 30.22 -12.49
C HIS A 87 4.81 28.95 -13.31
N PHE A 88 3.66 28.28 -13.28
CA PHE A 88 3.38 27.15 -14.13
C PHE A 88 2.53 27.61 -15.32
N GLY A 89 3.16 27.64 -16.51
CA GLY A 89 2.49 27.87 -17.79
C GLY A 89 2.43 26.57 -18.58
N LYS A 90 3.11 26.53 -19.73
CA LYS A 90 3.41 25.27 -20.44
C LYS A 90 4.49 24.45 -19.73
N GLN A 91 5.35 25.14 -18.99
CA GLN A 91 6.46 24.59 -18.23
C GLN A 91 6.57 25.33 -16.88
N LEU A 92 7.34 24.76 -15.95
CA LEU A 92 7.58 25.37 -14.65
C LEU A 92 8.73 26.39 -14.74
N TRP A 93 8.43 27.63 -14.39
CA TRP A 93 9.39 28.71 -14.26
C TRP A 93 9.57 29.11 -12.80
N LEU A 94 10.82 29.38 -12.43
CA LEU A 94 11.22 29.83 -11.10
C LEU A 94 11.73 31.27 -11.20
N ILE A 95 11.21 32.15 -10.35
CA ILE A 95 11.74 33.50 -10.18
C ILE A 95 12.75 33.48 -9.04
N MET A 96 14.01 33.77 -9.34
CA MET A 96 15.11 33.65 -8.40
C MET A 96 15.33 34.96 -7.64
N ARG A 97 15.82 34.89 -6.40
CA ARG A 97 16.23 36.11 -5.68
C ARG A 97 17.56 36.62 -6.22
N ASN A 98 17.51 37.74 -6.95
CA ASN A 98 18.67 38.43 -7.50
C ASN A 98 19.48 37.61 -8.53
N ASP A 99 18.84 36.68 -9.25
CA ASP A 99 19.51 35.85 -10.28
C ASP A 99 18.57 35.50 -11.45
N GLY A 100 17.63 36.41 -11.77
CA GLY A 100 16.74 36.27 -12.91
C GLY A 100 15.75 35.10 -12.79
N LEU A 101 15.65 34.28 -13.84
CA LEU A 101 14.71 33.17 -13.98
C LEU A 101 15.42 31.83 -14.14
N ASN A 102 14.80 30.74 -13.71
CA ASN A 102 15.13 29.39 -14.19
C ASN A 102 13.91 28.73 -14.84
N LEU A 103 14.14 27.94 -15.88
CA LEU A 103 13.17 27.06 -16.53
C LEU A 103 13.49 25.62 -16.16
N TYR A 104 12.50 24.90 -15.62
CA TYR A 104 12.62 23.48 -15.34
C TYR A 104 12.13 22.66 -16.54
N HIS A 105 13.01 21.78 -17.03
CA HIS A 105 12.71 20.83 -18.10
C HIS A 105 12.33 19.48 -17.49
N PRO A 106 11.03 19.09 -17.51
CA PRO A 106 10.54 17.93 -16.76
C PRO A 106 11.05 16.58 -17.29
N GLU A 107 11.48 16.52 -18.55
CA GLU A 107 11.98 15.28 -19.16
C GLU A 107 13.41 14.96 -18.75
N THR A 108 14.23 15.99 -18.54
CA THR A 108 15.65 15.85 -18.19
C THR A 108 15.95 16.18 -16.73
N GLU A 109 14.96 16.73 -16.01
CA GLU A 109 15.11 17.35 -14.69
C GLU A 109 16.23 18.41 -14.62
N ILE A 110 16.50 19.07 -15.75
CA ILE A 110 17.53 20.11 -15.87
C ILE A 110 16.90 21.50 -15.71
N PHE A 111 17.65 22.41 -15.10
CA PHE A 111 17.31 23.81 -14.94
C PHE A 111 18.13 24.68 -15.90
N GLU A 112 17.44 25.39 -16.79
CA GLU A 112 18.04 26.41 -17.65
C GLU A 112 17.90 27.79 -17.02
N SER A 113 19.01 28.51 -16.84
CA SER A 113 19.03 29.84 -16.22
C SER A 113 18.96 30.97 -17.26
N PHE A 114 18.19 32.02 -16.98
CA PHE A 114 18.10 33.27 -17.72
C PHE A 114 18.33 34.44 -16.77
N ASN A 115 19.55 34.97 -16.73
CA ASN A 115 19.96 36.07 -15.87
C ASN A 115 20.78 37.12 -16.64
N SER A 116 21.22 38.18 -15.94
CA SER A 116 22.00 39.28 -16.54
C SER A 116 23.31 38.85 -17.22
N LYS A 117 23.81 37.64 -16.94
CA LYS A 117 25.05 37.11 -17.54
C LYS A 117 24.83 36.47 -18.91
N ASN A 118 23.65 35.90 -19.16
CA ASN A 118 23.36 35.09 -20.34
C ASN A 118 22.10 35.52 -21.12
N SER A 119 21.39 36.52 -20.62
CA SER A 119 20.18 37.08 -21.21
C SER A 119 20.10 38.60 -20.92
N PRO A 120 19.32 39.37 -21.70
CA PRO A 120 19.10 40.80 -21.46
C PRO A 120 18.15 41.10 -20.29
N LEU A 121 17.73 40.09 -19.51
CA LEU A 121 16.80 40.28 -18.39
C LEU A 121 17.49 40.89 -17.17
N PRO A 122 16.83 41.79 -16.42
CA PRO A 122 17.35 42.31 -15.17
C PRO A 122 17.20 41.27 -14.04
N ASP A 123 17.97 41.44 -12.97
CA ASP A 123 17.95 40.51 -11.83
C ASP A 123 16.79 40.80 -10.84
N ASP A 124 16.06 41.91 -11.00
CA ASP A 124 15.00 42.40 -10.09
C ASP A 124 13.57 42.02 -10.54
N ILE A 125 13.41 40.79 -11.01
CA ILE A 125 12.11 40.24 -11.46
C ILE A 125 11.18 39.99 -10.27
N ILE A 126 9.92 40.37 -10.42
CA ILE A 126 8.86 40.24 -9.41
C ILE A 126 7.87 39.15 -9.78
N ASP A 127 7.41 39.14 -11.03
CA ASP A 127 6.38 38.23 -11.51
C ASP A 127 6.53 37.96 -13.00
N ILE A 128 5.97 36.86 -13.49
CA ILE A 128 5.96 36.52 -14.91
C ILE A 128 4.62 35.94 -15.36
N HIS A 129 4.34 36.08 -16.65
CA HIS A 129 3.23 35.39 -17.30
C HIS A 129 3.67 34.89 -18.68
N GLN A 130 3.48 33.59 -18.94
CA GLN A 130 3.75 33.00 -20.25
C GLN A 130 2.52 33.06 -21.17
N ASP A 131 2.72 33.50 -22.41
CA ASP A 131 1.68 33.54 -23.43
C ASP A 131 1.60 32.24 -24.27
N ASP A 132 0.62 32.19 -25.18
CA ASP A 132 0.40 31.04 -26.06
C ASP A 132 1.56 30.77 -27.03
N GLN A 133 2.41 31.76 -27.31
CA GLN A 133 3.60 31.63 -28.15
C GLN A 133 4.84 31.22 -27.35
N ALA A 134 4.69 30.92 -26.05
CA ALA A 134 5.76 30.62 -25.10
C ALA A 134 6.73 31.78 -24.82
N ASN A 135 6.34 33.03 -25.16
CA ASN A 135 7.05 34.23 -24.73
C ASN A 135 6.59 34.63 -23.33
N LEU A 136 7.43 35.42 -22.64
CA LEU A 136 7.22 35.83 -21.26
C LEU A 136 6.95 37.32 -21.17
N TRP A 137 5.86 37.69 -20.50
CA TRP A 137 5.70 38.99 -19.87
C TRP A 137 6.39 38.95 -18.51
N VAL A 138 7.36 39.83 -18.29
CA VAL A 138 8.22 39.87 -17.11
C VAL A 138 8.02 41.21 -16.41
N ALA A 139 7.41 41.16 -15.22
CA ALA A 139 7.25 42.30 -14.34
C ALA A 139 8.52 42.49 -13.50
N THR A 140 8.99 43.72 -13.45
CA THR A 140 10.22 44.08 -12.74
C THR A 140 9.93 45.11 -11.66
N LYS A 141 10.83 45.18 -10.67
CA LYS A 141 10.66 46.13 -9.57
C LYS A 141 10.88 47.57 -10.01
N HIS A 142 11.85 47.85 -10.89
CA HIS A 142 12.17 49.23 -11.28
C HIS A 142 12.26 49.45 -12.79
N ASN A 143 12.09 48.43 -13.62
CA ASN A 143 12.29 48.50 -15.07
C ASN A 143 10.98 48.36 -15.87
N GLY A 144 9.81 48.52 -15.25
CA GLY A 144 8.52 48.36 -15.92
C GLY A 144 8.25 46.92 -16.37
N LEU A 145 7.61 46.77 -17.54
CA LEU A 145 7.19 45.49 -18.09
C LEU A 145 8.04 45.12 -19.32
N ILE A 146 8.62 43.93 -19.30
CA ILE A 146 9.45 43.41 -20.39
C ILE A 146 8.71 42.26 -21.07
N TYR A 147 8.68 42.23 -22.40
CA TYR A 147 8.21 41.09 -23.18
C TYR A 147 9.42 40.40 -23.80
N PHE A 148 9.70 39.17 -23.36
CA PHE A 148 10.93 38.43 -23.62
C PHE A 148 10.65 37.10 -24.31
N SER A 149 11.49 36.74 -25.28
CA SER A 149 11.42 35.43 -25.93
C SER A 149 12.54 34.52 -25.42
N PRO A 150 12.23 33.43 -24.70
CA PRO A 150 13.23 32.48 -24.22
C PRO A 150 14.00 31.78 -25.34
N SER A 151 13.34 31.46 -26.45
CA SER A 151 13.95 30.74 -27.58
C SER A 151 15.02 31.54 -28.31
N THR A 152 14.81 32.84 -28.48
CA THR A 152 15.80 33.74 -29.14
C THR A 152 16.66 34.49 -28.14
N ARG A 153 16.33 34.44 -26.85
CA ARG A 153 16.96 35.19 -25.74
C ARG A 153 16.97 36.71 -25.98
N THR A 154 15.94 37.25 -26.63
CA THR A 154 15.83 38.69 -26.94
C THR A 154 14.62 39.33 -26.27
N ILE A 155 14.77 40.61 -25.88
CA ILE A 155 13.64 41.46 -25.52
C ILE A 155 12.90 41.85 -26.79
N LEU A 156 11.64 41.42 -26.90
CA LEU A 156 10.76 41.75 -28.01
C LEU A 156 10.14 43.15 -27.83
N ARG A 157 9.76 43.51 -26.59
CA ARG A 157 9.24 44.83 -26.23
C ARG A 157 9.63 45.20 -24.81
N HIS A 158 9.82 46.49 -24.56
CA HIS A 158 10.08 47.04 -23.23
C HIS A 158 9.16 48.24 -23.00
N LEU A 159 8.28 48.13 -22.00
CA LEU A 159 7.29 49.13 -21.68
C LEU A 159 7.69 49.81 -20.36
N THR A 160 7.94 51.12 -20.45
CA THR A 160 8.32 51.99 -19.34
C THR A 160 7.38 53.19 -19.27
N LYS A 161 7.43 53.97 -18.19
CA LYS A 161 6.55 55.13 -17.99
C LYS A 161 6.77 56.22 -19.05
N ASN A 162 7.98 56.31 -19.61
CA ASN A 162 8.38 57.28 -20.63
C ASN A 162 8.18 56.79 -22.08
N SER A 163 7.68 55.57 -22.28
CA SER A 163 7.34 55.07 -23.61
C SER A 163 6.06 55.76 -24.13
N HIS A 164 5.83 55.76 -25.46
CA HIS A 164 4.59 56.32 -26.07
C HIS A 164 3.29 55.61 -25.60
N THR A 165 3.40 54.59 -24.74
CA THR A 165 2.34 53.79 -24.13
C THR A 165 2.45 53.90 -22.60
N VAL A 166 1.62 54.74 -21.99
CA VAL A 166 1.78 55.15 -20.57
C VAL A 166 1.38 54.01 -19.62
N LEU A 167 2.36 53.34 -19.02
CA LEU A 167 2.15 52.51 -17.83
C LEU A 167 1.87 53.40 -16.60
N PRO A 168 1.00 52.99 -15.65
CA PRO A 168 0.72 53.78 -14.44
C PRO A 168 1.95 53.98 -13.54
N SER A 169 2.83 52.98 -13.49
CA SER A 169 4.09 52.97 -12.72
C SER A 169 5.11 52.07 -13.41
N GLU A 170 6.39 52.28 -13.12
CA GLU A 170 7.48 51.36 -13.50
C GLU A 170 7.66 50.23 -12.48
N GLU A 171 7.05 50.37 -11.30
CA GLU A 171 7.04 49.36 -10.25
C GLU A 171 5.79 48.49 -10.36
N ILE A 172 5.96 47.26 -10.85
CA ILE A 172 4.89 46.28 -11.06
C ILE A 172 4.98 45.20 -10.00
N ASN A 173 3.92 45.03 -9.22
CA ASN A 173 3.88 44.14 -8.06
C ASN A 173 3.29 42.76 -8.41
N VAL A 174 2.33 42.69 -9.35
CA VAL A 174 1.67 41.43 -9.71
C VAL A 174 1.19 41.44 -11.17
N LEU A 175 1.31 40.29 -11.83
CA LEU A 175 0.71 40.00 -13.13
C LEU A 175 -0.42 38.99 -12.96
N PHE A 176 -1.54 39.21 -13.65
CA PHE A 176 -2.67 38.30 -13.61
C PHE A 176 -3.33 38.21 -14.99
N ASN A 177 -3.40 37.02 -15.59
CA ASN A 177 -4.16 36.84 -16.82
C ASN A 177 -5.58 36.39 -16.47
N ASP A 178 -6.58 37.09 -17.01
CA ASP A 178 -7.97 36.75 -16.78
C ASP A 178 -8.51 35.71 -17.78
N LYS A 179 -9.74 35.23 -17.54
CA LYS A 179 -10.38 34.23 -18.41
C LYS A 179 -10.67 34.71 -19.84
N TYR A 180 -10.53 36.00 -20.12
CA TYR A 180 -10.72 36.62 -21.43
C TYR A 180 -9.38 36.94 -22.11
N ASN A 181 -8.27 36.42 -21.58
CA ASN A 181 -6.91 36.60 -22.07
C ASN A 181 -6.44 38.06 -22.05
N ARG A 182 -6.89 38.82 -21.04
CA ARG A 182 -6.39 40.17 -20.76
C ARG A 182 -5.38 40.09 -19.64
N LEU A 183 -4.20 40.66 -19.87
CA LEU A 183 -3.13 40.69 -18.89
C LEU A 183 -3.28 41.90 -17.98
N TRP A 184 -3.55 41.67 -16.70
CA TRP A 184 -3.69 42.68 -15.67
C TRP A 184 -2.37 42.92 -14.95
N LEU A 185 -2.13 44.20 -14.64
CA LEU A 185 -0.92 44.73 -14.02
C LEU A 185 -1.33 45.43 -12.73
N GLY A 186 -1.01 44.80 -11.60
CA GLY A 186 -1.08 45.48 -10.31
C GLY A 186 0.22 46.26 -10.09
N THR A 187 0.12 47.58 -9.97
CA THR A 187 1.29 48.46 -9.79
C THR A 187 1.25 49.17 -8.44
N GLU A 188 2.36 49.81 -8.08
CA GLU A 188 2.43 50.65 -6.87
C GLU A 188 1.43 51.83 -6.93
N SER A 189 1.10 52.31 -8.13
CA SER A 189 0.26 53.51 -8.34
C SER A 189 -1.04 53.25 -9.12
N GLY A 190 -1.56 52.02 -9.09
CA GLY A 190 -2.87 51.69 -9.67
C GLY A 190 -2.88 50.39 -10.48
N LEU A 191 -4.02 50.13 -11.12
CA LEU A 191 -4.28 48.94 -11.92
C LEU A 191 -4.26 49.28 -13.41
N ALA A 192 -3.73 48.40 -14.26
CA ALA A 192 -3.89 48.50 -15.71
C ALA A 192 -4.16 47.13 -16.34
N SER A 193 -4.78 47.12 -17.53
CA SER A 193 -4.90 45.93 -18.37
C SER A 193 -4.19 46.14 -19.71
N ILE A 194 -3.63 45.07 -20.23
CA ILE A 194 -3.01 44.98 -21.55
C ILE A 194 -3.85 44.06 -22.43
N GLU A 195 -4.20 44.56 -23.61
CA GLU A 195 -4.89 43.82 -24.65
C GLU A 195 -4.16 43.98 -26.00
N LEU A 196 -4.09 42.90 -26.77
CA LEU A 196 -3.68 42.95 -28.17
C LEU A 196 -4.94 43.11 -29.05
N LYS A 197 -5.15 44.30 -29.61
CA LYS A 197 -6.20 44.54 -30.62
C LYS A 197 -5.57 44.98 -31.93
N HIS A 198 -5.86 44.28 -33.03
CA HIS A 198 -5.33 44.59 -34.37
C HIS A 198 -3.79 44.72 -34.40
N ASP A 199 -3.06 43.79 -33.76
CA ASP A 199 -1.59 43.80 -33.58
C ASP A 199 -1.00 45.04 -32.87
N LYS A 200 -1.85 45.90 -32.31
CA LYS A 200 -1.46 47.01 -31.45
C LYS A 200 -1.74 46.69 -29.99
N LEU A 201 -0.78 47.07 -29.15
CA LEU A 201 -0.89 46.94 -27.71
C LEU A 201 -1.76 48.08 -27.18
N HIS A 202 -2.86 47.76 -26.52
CA HIS A 202 -3.71 48.72 -25.84
C HIS A 202 -3.53 48.54 -24.33
N ILE A 203 -3.13 49.62 -23.66
CA ILE A 203 -3.00 49.66 -22.19
C ILE A 203 -4.12 50.55 -21.65
N THR A 204 -4.98 49.98 -20.82
CA THR A 204 -6.10 50.69 -20.20
C THR A 204 -5.86 50.81 -18.69
N PRO A 205 -5.80 52.02 -18.12
CA PRO A 205 -5.74 52.19 -16.66
C PRO A 205 -7.11 51.97 -16.03
N TRP A 206 -7.13 51.38 -14.83
CA TRP A 206 -8.35 51.02 -14.09
C TRP A 206 -8.25 51.47 -12.62
N GLY A 207 -9.40 51.56 -11.95
CA GLY A 207 -9.46 51.67 -10.49
C GLY A 207 -8.75 52.91 -9.94
N LYS A 208 -9.18 54.11 -10.36
CA LYS A 208 -8.60 55.39 -9.92
C LYS A 208 -8.58 55.48 -8.39
N GLY A 209 -7.39 55.72 -7.82
CA GLY A 209 -7.19 55.85 -6.36
C GLY A 209 -6.67 54.59 -5.66
N LEU A 210 -6.60 53.45 -6.36
CA LEU A 210 -5.91 52.26 -5.87
C LEU A 210 -4.40 52.48 -5.86
N GLN A 211 -3.74 52.03 -4.79
CA GLN A 211 -2.29 52.06 -4.63
C GLN A 211 -1.80 50.76 -3.99
N GLN A 212 -0.54 50.42 -4.24
CA GLN A 212 0.12 49.25 -3.64
C GLN A 212 -0.67 47.95 -3.83
N ILE A 213 -1.01 47.63 -5.09
CA ILE A 213 -1.76 46.42 -5.40
C ILE A 213 -0.88 45.21 -5.10
N SER A 214 -1.37 44.31 -4.25
CA SER A 214 -0.61 43.15 -3.78
C SER A 214 -1.05 41.83 -4.41
N ALA A 215 -2.33 41.69 -4.75
CA ALA A 215 -2.86 40.50 -5.41
C ALA A 215 -4.12 40.82 -6.23
N ILE A 216 -4.34 40.05 -7.28
CA ILE A 216 -5.50 40.13 -8.18
C ILE A 216 -6.05 38.72 -8.36
N GLU A 217 -7.38 38.57 -8.34
CA GLU A 217 -8.04 37.27 -8.54
C GLU A 217 -9.35 37.40 -9.33
N GLN A 218 -9.71 36.37 -10.10
CA GLN A 218 -10.90 36.37 -10.96
C GLN A 218 -12.21 36.33 -10.16
N GLY A 219 -13.14 37.26 -10.45
CA GLY A 219 -14.51 37.26 -9.96
C GLY A 219 -15.47 36.37 -10.78
N SER A 220 -16.75 36.31 -10.40
CA SER A 220 -17.75 35.39 -10.99
C SER A 220 -18.14 35.74 -12.43
N SER A 221 -18.19 37.02 -12.77
CA SER A 221 -18.53 37.54 -14.11
C SER A 221 -17.31 38.20 -14.74
N ASN A 222 -17.48 39.32 -15.46
CA ASN A 222 -16.42 40.24 -15.87
C ASN A 222 -15.95 41.12 -14.71
N THR A 223 -15.66 40.50 -13.56
CA THR A 223 -15.26 41.20 -12.33
C THR A 223 -13.90 40.70 -11.83
N LEU A 224 -13.18 41.55 -11.10
CA LEU A 224 -11.88 41.23 -10.50
C LEU A 224 -11.85 41.61 -9.03
N TRP A 225 -11.31 40.70 -8.23
CA TRP A 225 -10.90 40.99 -6.86
C TRP A 225 -9.53 41.64 -6.89
N VAL A 226 -9.40 42.80 -6.25
CA VAL A 226 -8.15 43.55 -6.18
C VAL A 226 -7.82 43.80 -4.72
N ALA A 227 -6.74 43.20 -4.25
CA ALA A 227 -6.19 43.43 -2.92
C ALA A 227 -5.10 44.49 -2.95
N THR A 228 -5.04 45.28 -1.90
CA THR A 228 -4.03 46.33 -1.69
C THR A 228 -3.32 46.09 -0.36
N GLU A 229 -2.08 46.58 -0.22
CA GLU A 229 -1.33 46.43 1.04
C GLU A 229 -1.96 47.18 2.22
N GLN A 230 -2.62 48.31 1.99
CA GLN A 230 -3.13 49.15 3.08
C GLN A 230 -4.61 49.54 2.93
N GLN A 231 -5.13 49.65 1.70
CA GLN A 231 -6.48 50.15 1.44
C GLN A 231 -7.57 49.05 1.56
N GLY A 232 -7.19 47.79 1.76
CA GLY A 232 -8.10 46.64 1.89
C GLY A 232 -8.39 45.92 0.58
N LEU A 233 -9.59 45.35 0.47
CA LEU A 233 -10.06 44.52 -0.66
C LEU A 233 -11.13 45.27 -1.46
N TYR A 234 -11.03 45.23 -2.78
CA TYR A 234 -11.97 45.85 -3.72
C TYR A 234 -12.47 44.83 -4.73
N LEU A 235 -13.71 45.04 -5.21
CA LEU A 235 -14.28 44.36 -6.36
C LEU A 235 -14.41 45.37 -7.51
N LEU A 236 -13.70 45.12 -8.59
CA LEU A 236 -13.79 45.88 -9.84
C LEU A 236 -14.80 45.19 -10.77
N ASP A 237 -15.82 45.92 -11.17
CA ASP A 237 -16.70 45.55 -12.29
C ASP A 237 -16.19 46.24 -13.55
N ILE A 238 -15.77 45.42 -14.52
CA ILE A 238 -15.10 45.88 -15.73
C ILE A 238 -16.10 46.42 -16.75
N ASP A 239 -17.33 45.91 -16.76
CA ASP A 239 -18.38 46.36 -17.70
C ASP A 239 -18.91 47.74 -17.31
N ASN A 240 -19.06 47.97 -16.00
CA ASN A 240 -19.57 49.23 -15.45
C ASN A 240 -18.46 50.21 -15.03
N GLU A 241 -17.19 49.83 -15.22
CA GLU A 241 -16.00 50.53 -14.71
C GLU A 241 -16.12 50.95 -13.23
N SER A 242 -16.82 50.14 -12.43
CA SER A 242 -17.17 50.49 -11.05
C SER A 242 -16.28 49.76 -10.05
N LEU A 243 -15.76 50.49 -9.08
CA LEU A 243 -14.89 49.96 -8.03
C LEU A 243 -15.62 49.99 -6.68
N THR A 244 -15.87 48.82 -6.11
CA THR A 244 -16.60 48.67 -4.85
C THR A 244 -15.66 48.20 -3.74
N ALA A 245 -15.51 48.99 -2.68
CA ALA A 245 -14.76 48.58 -1.49
C ALA A 245 -15.55 47.52 -0.71
N ILE A 246 -14.87 46.47 -0.24
CA ILE A 246 -15.50 45.45 0.60
C ILE A 246 -15.43 45.84 2.06
N GLU A 247 -16.55 46.37 2.55
CA GLU A 247 -16.76 46.66 3.95
C GLU A 247 -17.37 45.43 4.64
N THR A 248 -16.74 44.96 5.72
CA THR A 248 -17.26 43.87 6.57
C THR A 248 -17.23 44.31 8.03
N GLU A 249 -17.99 43.63 8.91
CA GLU A 249 -18.00 43.92 10.35
C GLU A 249 -16.58 43.86 10.97
N ALA A 250 -15.71 43.01 10.43
CA ALA A 250 -14.28 43.00 10.72
C ALA A 250 -13.52 43.80 9.64
N SER A 251 -13.14 45.04 9.94
CA SER A 251 -12.46 45.91 8.96
C SER A 251 -11.21 45.26 8.34
N LEU A 252 -11.16 45.19 7.01
CA LEU A 252 -10.00 44.79 6.20
C LEU A 252 -9.02 45.95 5.95
N LYS A 253 -9.39 47.18 6.32
CA LYS A 253 -8.54 48.36 6.14
C LYS A 253 -7.31 48.27 7.04
N ASN A 254 -6.15 48.67 6.52
CA ASN A 254 -4.84 48.55 7.20
C ASN A 254 -4.44 47.10 7.54
N LYS A 255 -5.03 46.10 6.88
CA LYS A 255 -4.62 44.71 6.96
C LYS A 255 -3.91 44.36 5.65
N ALA A 256 -2.61 44.15 5.71
CA ALA A 256 -1.82 43.80 4.53
C ALA A 256 -2.17 42.42 4.01
N ILE A 257 -2.96 42.40 2.93
CA ILE A 257 -3.31 41.20 2.18
C ILE A 257 -2.12 40.83 1.29
N SER A 258 -1.63 39.61 1.42
CA SER A 258 -0.49 39.09 0.65
C SER A 258 -0.91 38.35 -0.61
N THR A 259 -2.02 37.63 -0.56
CA THR A 259 -2.47 36.76 -1.65
C THR A 259 -3.98 36.49 -1.58
N LEU A 260 -4.56 36.19 -2.74
CA LEU A 260 -5.97 35.89 -2.93
C LEU A 260 -6.11 34.59 -3.73
N LYS A 261 -7.09 33.76 -3.39
CA LYS A 261 -7.45 32.61 -4.21
C LYS A 261 -8.95 32.33 -4.11
N ARG A 262 -9.61 32.11 -5.25
CA ARG A 262 -11.03 31.78 -5.28
C ARG A 262 -11.23 30.28 -5.50
N ASP A 263 -12.12 29.67 -4.71
CA ASP A 263 -12.48 28.26 -4.87
C ASP A 263 -13.59 28.04 -5.91
N LYS A 264 -13.87 26.77 -6.26
CA LYS A 264 -14.93 26.40 -7.23
C LYS A 264 -16.33 26.85 -6.81
N PHE A 265 -16.55 27.04 -5.51
CA PHE A 265 -17.84 27.47 -4.94
C PHE A 265 -18.02 28.98 -5.00
N GLY A 266 -16.98 29.70 -5.39
CA GLY A 266 -16.95 31.15 -5.48
C GLY A 266 -16.59 31.85 -4.18
N THR A 267 -16.14 31.11 -3.15
CA THR A 267 -15.62 31.69 -1.92
C THR A 267 -14.21 32.23 -2.16
N LEU A 268 -13.92 33.38 -1.56
CA LEU A 268 -12.61 34.01 -1.67
C LEU A 268 -11.79 33.72 -0.42
N TRP A 269 -10.62 33.11 -0.60
CA TRP A 269 -9.61 32.90 0.43
C TRP A 269 -8.59 34.02 0.39
N ILE A 270 -8.25 34.55 1.56
CA ILE A 270 -7.45 35.77 1.73
C ILE A 270 -6.30 35.45 2.68
N GLY A 271 -5.08 35.53 2.19
CA GLY A 271 -3.86 35.43 3.00
C GLY A 271 -3.42 36.81 3.48
N PHE A 272 -2.98 36.91 4.74
CA PHE A 272 -2.45 38.15 5.30
C PHE A 272 -0.96 38.01 5.66
N ARG A 273 -0.23 39.13 5.59
CA ARG A 273 1.16 39.20 6.06
C ARG A 273 1.33 39.04 7.57
N ALA A 274 0.27 39.19 8.37
CA ALA A 274 0.36 39.13 9.84
C ALA A 274 -0.94 38.71 10.55
N HIS A 275 -2.00 38.38 9.81
CA HIS A 275 -3.33 38.15 10.37
C HIS A 275 -3.91 36.78 10.00
N GLY A 276 -3.05 35.84 9.62
CA GLY A 276 -3.42 34.48 9.27
C GLY A 276 -4.16 34.39 7.94
N LEU A 277 -5.15 33.51 7.92
CA LEU A 277 -5.98 33.23 6.76
C LEU A 277 -7.40 33.73 7.03
N ALA A 278 -8.10 34.20 6.01
CA ALA A 278 -9.54 34.38 6.09
C ALA A 278 -10.27 33.84 4.88
N ARG A 279 -11.54 33.56 5.07
CA ARG A 279 -12.48 33.19 4.03
C ARG A 279 -13.60 34.22 3.99
N PHE A 280 -13.85 34.77 2.82
CA PHE A 280 -14.90 35.75 2.57
C PHE A 280 -16.01 35.13 1.71
N SER A 281 -17.22 35.13 2.26
CA SER A 281 -18.41 34.69 1.54
C SER A 281 -19.18 35.89 1.00
N PHE A 282 -19.38 35.91 -0.33
CA PHE A 282 -20.05 37.02 -1.00
C PHE A 282 -21.55 37.09 -0.70
N SER A 283 -22.21 35.94 -0.51
CA SER A 283 -23.67 35.86 -0.34
C SER A 283 -24.18 36.51 0.94
N ASN A 284 -23.39 36.46 2.02
CA ASN A 284 -23.74 37.03 3.32
C ASN A 284 -22.77 38.13 3.79
N ARG A 285 -21.79 38.52 2.95
CA ARG A 285 -20.74 39.51 3.24
C ARG A 285 -19.99 39.26 4.57
N ARG A 286 -19.84 38.00 4.96
CA ARG A 286 -19.12 37.63 6.19
C ARG A 286 -17.67 37.25 5.90
N LEU A 287 -16.79 37.75 6.75
CA LEU A 287 -15.38 37.39 6.82
C LEU A 287 -15.16 36.47 8.02
N HIS A 288 -14.71 35.25 7.76
CA HIS A 288 -14.31 34.30 8.79
C HIS A 288 -12.79 34.21 8.82
N ARG A 289 -12.18 34.50 9.97
CA ARG A 289 -10.72 34.45 10.15
C ARG A 289 -10.29 33.15 10.82
N PHE A 290 -9.18 32.61 10.36
CA PHE A 290 -8.47 31.48 10.94
C PHE A 290 -7.16 32.00 11.49
N ASN A 291 -7.04 31.99 12.82
CA ASN A 291 -5.84 32.42 13.52
C ASN A 291 -4.95 31.21 13.81
N SER A 292 -3.65 31.45 13.94
CA SER A 292 -2.73 30.45 14.46
C SER A 292 -2.90 30.33 15.98
N ALA A 293 -3.09 29.11 16.47
CA ALA A 293 -3.23 28.83 17.89
C ALA A 293 -2.40 27.59 18.25
N SER A 294 -1.34 27.77 19.04
CA SER A 294 -0.40 26.70 19.38
C SER A 294 -1.05 25.51 20.11
N GLU A 295 -2.16 25.74 20.80
CA GLU A 295 -2.93 24.70 21.50
C GLU A 295 -3.90 23.95 20.58
N ASN A 296 -4.27 24.53 19.43
CA ASN A 296 -5.19 23.91 18.48
C ASN A 296 -4.42 23.28 17.31
N ARG A 297 -4.29 21.96 17.35
CA ARG A 297 -3.62 21.16 16.31
C ARG A 297 -4.25 21.29 14.91
N TYR A 298 -5.50 21.74 14.81
CA TYR A 298 -6.21 21.93 13.54
C TYR A 298 -6.08 23.36 12.99
N SER A 299 -5.37 24.25 13.69
CA SER A 299 -5.17 25.63 13.25
C SER A 299 -3.97 25.77 12.30
N ILE A 300 -3.89 26.91 11.61
CA ILE A 300 -2.72 27.23 10.79
C ILE A 300 -1.48 27.43 11.68
N ASN A 301 -0.31 26.95 11.24
CA ASN A 301 0.91 27.00 12.05
C ASN A 301 1.57 28.39 12.12
N SER A 302 1.20 29.31 11.25
CA SER A 302 1.80 30.65 11.21
C SER A 302 0.77 31.71 10.80
N PRO A 303 0.79 32.91 11.41
CA PRO A 303 -0.07 34.02 11.03
C PRO A 303 0.41 34.77 9.79
N VAL A 304 1.54 34.38 9.19
CA VAL A 304 2.13 35.02 8.02
C VAL A 304 1.92 34.11 6.80
N ILE A 305 0.89 34.41 6.01
CA ILE A 305 0.54 33.64 4.82
C ILE A 305 1.23 34.26 3.61
N THR A 306 1.98 33.46 2.88
CA THR A 306 2.78 33.89 1.72
C THR A 306 2.17 33.42 0.41
N ALA A 307 1.53 32.25 0.40
CA ALA A 307 1.00 31.65 -0.82
C ALA A 307 -0.32 30.92 -0.56
N LEU A 308 -1.22 30.96 -1.54
CA LEU A 308 -2.46 30.19 -1.56
C LEU A 308 -2.61 29.53 -2.92
N TRP A 309 -2.83 28.22 -2.91
CA TRP A 309 -3.06 27.45 -4.12
C TRP A 309 -4.24 26.50 -3.92
N ILE A 310 -5.04 26.29 -4.96
CA ILE A 310 -6.11 25.29 -4.96
C ILE A 310 -5.81 24.34 -6.11
N ASP A 311 -5.68 23.05 -5.81
CA ASP A 311 -5.46 22.01 -6.81
C ASP A 311 -6.77 21.53 -7.45
N ASP A 312 -6.64 20.64 -8.44
CA ASP A 312 -7.78 20.10 -9.19
C ASP A 312 -8.73 19.24 -8.32
N GLU A 313 -8.24 18.72 -7.19
CA GLU A 313 -9.05 17.99 -6.21
C GLU A 313 -9.68 18.90 -5.16
N GLN A 314 -9.51 20.23 -5.27
CA GLN A 314 -10.02 21.20 -4.30
C GLN A 314 -9.37 21.07 -2.92
N GLN A 315 -8.10 20.71 -2.87
CA GLN A 315 -7.29 21.02 -1.69
C GLN A 315 -6.81 22.45 -1.76
N LEU A 316 -7.02 23.17 -0.66
CA LEU A 316 -6.39 24.46 -0.43
C LEU A 316 -5.05 24.23 0.24
N TRP A 317 -3.99 24.59 -0.47
CA TRP A 317 -2.60 24.61 -0.02
C TRP A 317 -2.20 26.01 0.41
N ILE A 318 -1.55 26.10 1.56
CA ILE A 318 -1.26 27.36 2.25
C ILE A 318 0.23 27.39 2.56
N GLY A 319 0.98 28.21 1.83
CA GLY A 319 2.36 28.51 2.15
C GLY A 319 2.42 29.54 3.27
N SER A 320 3.28 29.30 4.26
CA SER A 320 3.50 30.24 5.35
C SER A 320 4.97 30.53 5.62
N GLN A 321 5.24 31.66 6.26
CA GLN A 321 6.58 31.98 6.74
C GLN A 321 6.80 31.30 8.10
N GLY A 322 7.76 30.37 8.17
CA GLY A 322 8.15 29.65 9.38
C GLY A 322 7.22 28.52 9.81
N GLY A 323 5.97 28.47 9.34
CA GLY A 323 4.98 27.45 9.69
C GLY A 323 4.91 26.25 8.73
N GLY A 324 5.67 26.27 7.64
CA GLY A 324 5.65 25.23 6.61
C GLY A 324 4.42 25.33 5.69
N LEU A 325 4.06 24.20 5.11
CA LEU A 325 2.94 24.03 4.18
C LEU A 325 1.73 23.51 4.94
N SER A 326 0.67 24.30 5.04
CA SER A 326 -0.61 23.83 5.54
C SER A 326 -1.52 23.42 4.39
N LYS A 327 -2.43 22.46 4.62
CA LYS A 327 -3.45 22.08 3.65
C LYS A 327 -4.80 21.79 4.28
N THR A 328 -5.87 21.96 3.53
CA THR A 328 -7.22 21.51 3.91
C THR A 328 -8.00 21.05 2.69
N PHE A 329 -8.81 20.00 2.83
CA PHE A 329 -9.67 19.52 1.76
C PHE A 329 -11.01 20.27 1.81
N LEU A 330 -11.31 21.07 0.80
CA LEU A 330 -12.46 21.99 0.86
C LEU A 330 -13.81 21.25 0.89
N ASP A 331 -13.89 20.07 0.27
CA ASP A 331 -15.10 19.25 0.28
C ASP A 331 -15.31 18.54 1.66
N ALA A 332 -14.31 18.52 2.55
CA ALA A 332 -14.49 17.98 3.91
C ALA A 332 -15.57 18.72 4.72
N GLN A 333 -15.88 19.97 4.34
CA GLN A 333 -16.95 20.75 4.96
C GLN A 333 -18.33 20.08 4.86
N TYR A 334 -18.54 19.22 3.86
CA TYR A 334 -19.81 18.51 3.70
C TYR A 334 -20.06 17.49 4.80
N PHE A 335 -19.02 16.99 5.49
CA PHE A 335 -19.14 16.05 6.60
C PHE A 335 -19.33 16.72 7.97
N GLY A 336 -19.15 18.04 8.06
CA GLY A 336 -19.44 18.83 9.26
C GLY A 336 -18.85 18.24 10.54
N HIS A 337 -17.52 18.24 10.69
CA HIS A 337 -16.89 17.73 11.91
C HIS A 337 -16.94 18.74 13.06
N ILE A 338 -17.53 18.34 14.19
CA ILE A 338 -17.50 19.04 15.47
C ILE A 338 -16.50 18.35 16.40
N HIS A 339 -15.52 19.11 16.90
CA HIS A 339 -14.43 18.66 17.77
C HIS A 339 -14.22 19.65 18.94
N GLY A 340 -13.26 19.35 19.82
CA GLY A 340 -12.98 20.13 21.04
C GLY A 340 -12.52 21.59 20.85
N PHE A 341 -12.38 22.06 19.60
CA PHE A 341 -11.99 23.44 19.27
C PHE A 341 -12.92 24.09 18.24
N SER A 342 -14.08 23.51 17.97
CA SER A 342 -15.02 24.06 16.97
C SER A 342 -15.66 25.38 17.42
N PHE A 343 -15.68 25.65 18.73
CA PHE A 343 -16.23 26.87 19.35
C PHE A 343 -15.16 27.58 20.18
N ASN A 344 -15.37 28.87 20.48
CA ASN A 344 -14.40 29.65 21.23
C ASN A 344 -14.40 29.32 22.73
N ASN A 345 -15.58 29.17 23.34
CA ASN A 345 -15.70 29.05 24.81
C ASN A 345 -16.50 27.82 25.27
N LYS A 346 -17.48 27.34 24.49
CA LYS A 346 -18.42 26.26 24.86
C LYS A 346 -18.17 25.02 24.02
N ASN A 347 -16.99 24.42 24.18
CA ASN A 347 -16.62 23.19 23.47
C ASN A 347 -17.13 21.94 24.20
N LEU A 348 -17.17 20.82 23.48
CA LEU A 348 -17.30 19.50 24.10
C LEU A 348 -16.05 19.24 24.96
N GLY A 349 -16.25 19.08 26.27
CA GLY A 349 -15.15 18.79 27.20
C GLY A 349 -14.59 17.36 27.04
N ASN A 350 -15.36 16.46 26.46
CA ASN A 350 -14.94 15.12 26.07
C ASN A 350 -15.39 14.83 24.64
N MET A 351 -14.46 14.37 23.81
CA MET A 351 -14.69 14.12 22.38
C MET A 351 -15.16 12.68 22.10
N ASP A 352 -15.12 11.79 23.07
CA ASP A 352 -15.61 10.42 22.92
C ASP A 352 -17.15 10.41 22.98
N VAL A 353 -17.79 10.66 21.84
CA VAL A 353 -19.24 10.80 21.70
C VAL A 353 -19.89 9.43 21.60
N ARG A 354 -20.77 9.13 22.57
CA ARG A 354 -21.42 7.83 22.75
C ARG A 354 -22.90 7.82 22.35
N ALA A 355 -23.55 8.98 22.40
CA ALA A 355 -24.96 9.10 22.04
C ALA A 355 -25.25 10.50 21.50
N ILE A 356 -26.13 10.59 20.52
CA ILE A 356 -26.62 11.87 20.00
C ILE A 356 -28.13 11.74 19.84
N VAL A 357 -28.90 12.73 20.30
CA VAL A 357 -30.34 12.79 20.02
C VAL A 357 -30.78 14.23 19.83
N HIS A 358 -31.77 14.43 18.97
CA HIS A 358 -32.36 15.72 18.70
C HIS A 358 -33.74 15.83 19.34
N ASP A 359 -34.01 16.90 20.10
CA ASP A 359 -35.29 17.12 20.76
C ASP A 359 -36.29 17.94 19.92
N LYS A 360 -37.57 17.94 20.32
CA LYS A 360 -38.63 18.71 19.62
C LYS A 360 -38.48 20.23 19.73
N LYS A 361 -37.59 20.72 20.60
CA LYS A 361 -37.29 22.15 20.80
C LYS A 361 -36.06 22.59 20.01
N ASN A 362 -35.56 21.75 19.11
CA ASN A 362 -34.34 21.94 18.34
C ASN A 362 -33.09 22.10 19.22
N ASN A 363 -32.96 21.29 20.27
CA ASN A 363 -31.69 21.09 20.96
C ASN A 363 -31.08 19.75 20.57
N LEU A 364 -29.76 19.76 20.43
CA LEU A 364 -28.93 18.59 20.26
C LEU A 364 -28.39 18.17 21.63
N TRP A 365 -28.68 16.93 22.02
CA TRP A 365 -28.19 16.29 23.23
C TRP A 365 -27.08 15.32 22.84
N VAL A 366 -25.90 15.50 23.43
CA VAL A 366 -24.69 14.73 23.11
C VAL A 366 -24.20 14.05 24.38
N GLY A 367 -24.37 12.74 24.46
CA GLY A 367 -23.78 11.91 25.51
C GLY A 367 -22.36 11.54 25.16
N THR A 368 -21.44 11.69 26.10
CA THR A 368 -20.02 11.37 25.93
C THR A 368 -19.58 10.29 26.91
N ALA A 369 -18.32 9.88 26.86
CA ALA A 369 -17.72 9.04 27.89
C ALA A 369 -17.69 9.72 29.28
N THR A 370 -17.89 11.05 29.36
CA THR A 370 -18.01 11.79 30.62
C THR A 370 -19.11 12.85 30.50
N GLY A 371 -20.34 12.42 30.77
CA GLY A 371 -21.51 13.27 30.90
C GLY A 371 -22.21 13.66 29.60
N VAL A 372 -23.27 14.44 29.77
CA VAL A 372 -24.19 14.87 28.71
C VAL A 372 -24.01 16.34 28.45
N TYR A 373 -23.95 16.72 27.19
CA TYR A 373 -23.89 18.10 26.73
C TYR A 373 -25.15 18.45 25.97
N ILE A 374 -25.58 19.70 26.07
CA ILE A 374 -26.72 20.23 25.32
C ILE A 374 -26.29 21.49 24.57
N ALA A 375 -26.78 21.62 23.34
CA ALA A 375 -26.64 22.81 22.54
C ALA A 375 -27.94 23.08 21.77
N PRO A 376 -28.34 24.34 21.55
CA PRO A 376 -29.34 24.62 20.52
C PRO A 376 -28.79 24.17 19.17
N GLU A 377 -29.61 23.51 18.35
CA GLU A 377 -29.23 22.97 17.05
C GLU A 377 -28.61 24.09 16.19
N TYR A 378 -29.27 25.25 16.10
CA TYR A 378 -28.76 26.39 15.34
C TYR A 378 -27.79 27.23 16.17
N LEU A 379 -26.51 26.87 16.12
CA LEU A 379 -25.42 27.62 16.73
C LEU A 379 -25.16 28.91 15.93
N GLN A 380 -25.73 30.02 16.38
CA GLN A 380 -25.44 31.36 15.85
C GLN A 380 -24.70 32.22 16.87
N GLY A 381 -23.59 32.83 16.45
CA GLY A 381 -22.84 33.81 17.25
C GLY A 381 -21.70 33.21 18.08
N SER A 382 -20.87 34.09 18.65
CA SER A 382 -19.65 33.74 19.38
C SER A 382 -19.88 33.02 20.73
N ASP A 383 -21.10 33.11 21.29
CA ASP A 383 -21.49 32.51 22.58
C ASP A 383 -22.25 31.18 22.44
N SER A 384 -22.35 30.67 21.21
CA SER A 384 -23.01 29.42 20.89
C SER A 384 -22.04 28.23 21.04
N GLY A 385 -22.50 27.15 21.66
CA GLY A 385 -21.77 25.89 21.80
C GLY A 385 -22.44 24.92 22.78
N PHE A 386 -21.69 23.93 23.24
CA PHE A 386 -22.14 22.86 24.12
C PHE A 386 -21.99 23.24 25.59
N GLU A 387 -23.07 23.08 26.35
CA GLU A 387 -23.08 23.25 27.80
C GLU A 387 -23.22 21.88 28.48
N LEU A 388 -22.43 21.65 29.53
CA LEU A 388 -22.53 20.44 30.33
C LEU A 388 -23.87 20.43 31.06
N PHE A 389 -24.66 19.38 30.83
CA PHE A 389 -25.95 19.18 31.46
C PHE A 389 -25.80 18.32 32.71
N ASP A 390 -26.01 18.94 33.88
CA ASP A 390 -26.10 18.23 35.16
C ASP A 390 -27.34 18.68 35.95
N PRO A 391 -28.43 17.90 35.93
CA PRO A 391 -29.63 18.25 36.69
C PRO A 391 -29.40 18.03 38.19
N LEU A 392 -29.47 19.12 38.98
CA LEU A 392 -29.49 19.06 40.46
C LEU A 392 -28.30 18.29 41.08
N ASN A 393 -27.10 18.38 40.49
CA ASN A 393 -25.88 17.65 40.92
C ASN A 393 -26.07 16.12 40.93
N SER A 394 -26.71 15.58 39.90
CA SER A 394 -27.05 14.15 39.72
C SER A 394 -25.85 13.21 39.52
N ARG A 395 -24.61 13.73 39.56
CA ARG A 395 -23.35 13.08 39.13
C ARG A 395 -23.28 12.75 37.63
N LEU A 396 -24.34 13.01 36.87
CA LEU A 396 -24.41 12.71 35.44
C LEU A 396 -23.26 13.37 34.65
N ALA A 397 -22.75 14.50 35.10
CA ALA A 397 -21.58 15.19 34.54
C ALA A 397 -20.31 14.32 34.42
N GLN A 398 -20.18 13.26 35.23
CA GLN A 398 -19.01 12.37 35.28
C GLN A 398 -19.34 10.95 34.80
N SER A 399 -20.61 10.66 34.50
CA SER A 399 -21.06 9.33 34.12
C SER A 399 -20.70 9.00 32.68
N PHE A 400 -20.34 7.74 32.42
CA PHE A 400 -20.19 7.24 31.06
C PHE A 400 -21.57 7.00 30.43
N ILE A 401 -21.90 7.74 29.38
CA ILE A 401 -23.22 7.67 28.74
C ILE A 401 -23.24 6.52 27.72
N SER A 402 -24.25 5.65 27.79
CA SER A 402 -24.46 4.57 26.81
C SER A 402 -25.45 4.97 25.71
N PHE A 403 -26.54 5.64 26.08
CA PHE A 403 -27.57 6.07 25.14
C PHE A 403 -28.32 7.29 25.69
N ILE A 404 -28.92 8.05 24.78
CA ILE A 404 -29.92 9.07 25.09
C ILE A 404 -31.07 8.88 24.10
N GLN A 405 -32.29 8.80 24.62
CA GLN A 405 -33.50 8.67 23.81
C GLN A 405 -34.61 9.55 24.37
N ILE A 406 -35.54 9.97 23.51
CA ILE A 406 -36.64 10.86 23.88
C ILE A 406 -37.96 10.16 23.59
N ASP A 407 -38.81 10.04 24.61
CA ASP A 407 -40.14 9.44 24.44
C ASP A 407 -41.14 10.41 23.78
N GLN A 408 -42.33 9.91 23.46
CA GLN A 408 -43.37 10.74 22.81
C GLN A 408 -43.82 11.92 23.68
N GLN A 409 -43.75 11.77 25.01
CA GLN A 409 -44.09 12.78 26.01
C GLN A 409 -42.98 13.84 26.18
N GLY A 410 -41.82 13.64 25.56
CA GLY A 410 -40.67 14.54 25.62
C GLY A 410 -39.83 14.39 26.90
N GLN A 411 -39.89 13.25 27.57
CA GLN A 411 -38.95 12.87 28.62
C GLN A 411 -37.70 12.29 28.00
N ILE A 412 -36.56 12.55 28.65
CA ILE A 412 -35.24 12.19 28.14
C ILE A 412 -34.72 11.04 28.99
N TRP A 413 -34.50 9.91 28.34
CA TRP A 413 -34.02 8.67 28.94
C TRP A 413 -32.53 8.56 28.70
N ILE A 414 -31.74 8.57 29.76
CA ILE A 414 -30.28 8.60 29.73
C ILE A 414 -29.76 7.36 30.45
N GLY A 415 -29.23 6.41 29.69
CA GLY A 415 -28.61 5.21 30.22
C GLY A 415 -27.11 5.37 30.37
N THR A 416 -26.56 4.78 31.43
CA THR A 416 -25.13 4.90 31.75
C THR A 416 -24.45 3.54 31.88
N ARG A 417 -23.12 3.55 31.90
CA ARG A 417 -22.27 2.40 32.29
C ARG A 417 -21.79 2.56 33.73
N GLY A 418 -22.65 2.24 34.69
CA GLY A 418 -22.29 2.19 36.12
C GLY A 418 -23.23 2.96 37.04
N ASP A 419 -23.91 3.99 36.53
CA ASP A 419 -24.80 4.86 37.31
C ASP A 419 -26.29 4.62 37.03
N GLY A 420 -26.65 3.53 36.34
CA GLY A 420 -28.05 3.17 36.06
C GLY A 420 -28.73 4.07 35.02
N LEU A 421 -30.03 4.33 35.21
CA LEU A 421 -30.90 5.04 34.27
C LEU A 421 -31.45 6.33 34.88
N PHE A 422 -31.34 7.43 34.14
CA PHE A 422 -31.96 8.70 34.46
C PHE A 422 -33.10 9.00 33.49
N ILE A 423 -34.26 9.38 34.01
CA ILE A 423 -35.41 9.84 33.20
C ILE A 423 -35.67 11.29 33.58
N TYR A 424 -35.32 12.20 32.69
CA TYR A 424 -35.46 13.64 32.91
C TYR A 424 -36.73 14.19 32.26
N ALA A 425 -37.56 14.87 33.06
CA ALA A 425 -38.78 15.53 32.59
C ALA A 425 -38.53 17.04 32.45
N SER A 426 -38.39 17.51 31.20
CA SER A 426 -38.04 18.91 30.91
C SER A 426 -39.07 19.94 31.42
N ASN A 427 -40.35 19.54 31.54
CA ASN A 427 -41.43 20.38 32.03
C ASN A 427 -41.34 20.67 33.54
N ARG A 428 -40.82 19.73 34.33
CA ARG A 428 -40.71 19.83 35.80
C ARG A 428 -39.30 20.14 36.27
N LYS A 429 -38.31 20.11 35.37
CA LYS A 429 -36.87 20.20 35.69
C LYS A 429 -36.46 19.22 36.79
N SER A 430 -37.05 18.02 36.77
CA SER A 430 -36.79 16.94 37.72
C SER A 430 -36.38 15.68 36.95
N TYR A 431 -35.64 14.78 37.61
CA TYR A 431 -35.36 13.46 37.08
C TYR A 431 -35.79 12.37 38.05
N ILE A 432 -36.01 11.18 37.51
CA ILE A 432 -36.12 9.92 38.26
C ILE A 432 -34.85 9.14 37.97
N HIS A 433 -34.23 8.59 39.02
CA HIS A 433 -33.01 7.80 38.92
C HIS A 433 -33.30 6.37 39.37
N TYR A 434 -33.09 5.43 38.47
CA TYR A 434 -33.18 4.01 38.76
C TYR A 434 -31.77 3.43 38.85
N LEU A 435 -31.53 2.65 39.90
CA LEU A 435 -30.33 1.87 40.11
C LEU A 435 -30.72 0.40 40.24
N ALA A 436 -29.75 -0.48 40.04
CA ALA A 436 -29.89 -1.89 40.34
C ALA A 436 -29.83 -2.13 41.84
N ASP A 437 -30.86 -2.80 42.36
CA ASP A 437 -30.94 -3.24 43.75
C ASP A 437 -31.64 -4.61 43.84
N SER A 438 -31.89 -5.10 45.07
CA SER A 438 -32.54 -6.40 45.30
C SER A 438 -34.08 -6.37 45.28
N SER A 439 -34.71 -5.24 44.98
CA SER A 439 -36.17 -5.08 44.91
C SER A 439 -36.72 -5.48 43.55
N ASP A 440 -37.95 -6.00 43.53
CA ASP A 440 -38.63 -6.42 42.29
C ASP A 440 -38.95 -5.27 41.32
N ASN A 441 -38.80 -4.02 41.73
CA ASN A 441 -39.14 -2.82 40.93
C ASN A 441 -37.89 -2.05 40.45
N SER A 442 -36.68 -2.58 40.63
CA SER A 442 -35.43 -1.88 40.26
C SER A 442 -34.89 -2.30 38.89
N LEU A 443 -33.80 -1.66 38.45
CA LEU A 443 -33.12 -2.07 37.23
C LEU A 443 -32.41 -3.42 37.45
N PRO A 444 -32.34 -4.28 36.43
CA PRO A 444 -31.59 -5.53 36.56
C PRO A 444 -30.07 -5.35 36.58
N SER A 445 -29.56 -4.21 36.09
CA SER A 445 -28.12 -3.89 36.06
C SER A 445 -27.93 -2.38 35.96
N ASN A 446 -26.81 -1.89 36.49
CA ASN A 446 -26.38 -0.49 36.28
C ASN A 446 -25.58 -0.31 34.98
N TYR A 447 -25.35 -1.40 34.23
CA TYR A 447 -24.56 -1.40 33.00
C TYR A 447 -25.49 -1.57 31.79
N LEU A 448 -26.04 -0.46 31.32
CA LEU A 448 -27.07 -0.44 30.28
C LEU A 448 -26.43 -0.31 28.89
N TYR A 449 -26.94 -1.04 27.90
CA TYR A 449 -26.42 -1.00 26.52
C TYR A 449 -27.29 -0.17 25.58
N SER A 450 -28.60 -0.41 25.55
CA SER A 450 -29.52 0.29 24.66
C SER A 450 -30.90 0.45 25.28
N LEU A 451 -31.69 1.37 24.71
CA LEU A 451 -33.11 1.53 24.97
C LEU A 451 -33.87 1.41 23.66
N PHE A 452 -34.92 0.60 23.67
CA PHE A 452 -35.83 0.39 22.55
C PHE A 452 -37.27 0.70 22.99
N PHE A 453 -38.02 1.42 22.15
CA PHE A 453 -39.46 1.59 22.34
C PHE A 453 -40.19 0.68 21.36
N ASP A 454 -41.06 -0.18 21.88
CA ASP A 454 -41.87 -1.05 21.03
C ASP A 454 -42.99 -0.28 20.30
N ASN A 455 -43.73 -0.98 19.44
CA ASN A 455 -44.86 -0.41 18.68
C ASN A 455 -45.94 0.23 19.60
N GLN A 456 -46.03 -0.18 20.87
CA GLN A 456 -46.92 0.37 21.88
C GLN A 456 -46.28 1.50 22.70
N GLN A 457 -45.05 1.91 22.35
CA GLN A 457 -44.23 2.90 23.05
C GLN A 457 -43.83 2.48 24.47
N THR A 458 -43.77 1.17 24.73
CA THR A 458 -43.25 0.63 25.98
C THR A 458 -41.72 0.63 25.92
N PRO A 459 -41.02 1.24 26.90
CA PRO A 459 -39.57 1.23 26.96
C PRO A 459 -39.01 -0.13 27.38
N TRP A 460 -38.00 -0.61 26.66
CA TRP A 460 -37.23 -1.81 26.95
C TRP A 460 -35.74 -1.46 27.02
N VAL A 461 -35.09 -1.89 28.09
CA VAL A 461 -33.66 -1.66 28.32
C VAL A 461 -32.90 -2.96 28.15
N THR A 462 -31.80 -2.93 27.39
CA THR A 462 -30.87 -4.06 27.30
C THR A 462 -29.69 -3.86 28.25
N THR A 463 -29.19 -4.95 28.84
CA THR A 463 -28.11 -4.90 29.83
C THR A 463 -26.94 -5.81 29.48
N LYS A 464 -25.77 -5.51 30.04
CA LYS A 464 -24.56 -6.29 29.81
C LYS A 464 -24.60 -7.71 30.37
N ASP A 465 -25.24 -7.88 31.51
CA ASP A 465 -25.05 -9.05 32.37
C ASP A 465 -26.36 -9.63 32.93
N ASN A 466 -27.51 -8.99 32.71
CA ASN A 466 -28.77 -9.44 33.31
C ASN A 466 -30.00 -9.34 32.37
N GLY A 467 -29.79 -9.57 31.08
CA GLY A 467 -30.86 -9.71 30.09
C GLY A 467 -31.49 -8.38 29.69
N ILE A 468 -32.83 -8.38 29.58
CA ILE A 468 -33.62 -7.21 29.22
C ILE A 468 -34.60 -6.84 30.34
N ALA A 469 -34.97 -5.57 30.42
CA ALA A 469 -35.98 -5.07 31.35
C ALA A 469 -37.03 -4.23 30.65
N ARG A 470 -38.30 -4.56 30.87
CA ARG A 470 -39.45 -3.79 30.40
C ARG A 470 -39.89 -2.79 31.45
N TYR A 471 -39.98 -1.52 31.09
CA TYR A 471 -40.55 -0.49 31.97
C TYR A 471 -42.06 -0.65 32.06
N ILE A 472 -42.62 -0.61 33.27
CA ILE A 472 -44.07 -0.69 33.49
C ILE A 472 -44.64 0.69 33.82
N ASN A 473 -44.22 1.29 34.93
CA ASN A 473 -44.58 2.65 35.35
C ASN A 473 -43.71 3.08 36.53
N VAL A 474 -43.85 4.33 36.98
CA VAL A 474 -43.04 4.89 38.08
C VAL A 474 -43.16 4.09 39.40
N GLN A 475 -44.31 3.46 39.67
CA GLN A 475 -44.59 2.73 40.91
C GLN A 475 -44.09 1.28 40.88
N GLN A 476 -44.21 0.62 39.72
CA GLN A 476 -43.86 -0.78 39.51
C GLN A 476 -42.46 -0.96 38.88
N GLY A 477 -41.82 0.12 38.44
CA GLY A 477 -40.47 0.10 37.91
C GLY A 477 -40.30 -0.79 36.69
N PHE A 478 -39.38 -1.75 36.76
CA PHE A 478 -39.00 -2.63 35.66
C PHE A 478 -39.34 -4.09 35.93
N LYS A 479 -39.72 -4.81 34.87
CA LYS A 479 -39.83 -6.27 34.87
C LYS A 479 -38.73 -6.88 34.02
N THR A 480 -37.87 -7.67 34.66
CA THR A 480 -36.71 -8.32 34.04
C THR A 480 -37.09 -9.62 33.35
N ILE A 481 -36.44 -9.88 32.21
CA ILE A 481 -36.41 -11.16 31.51
C ILE A 481 -34.94 -11.52 31.27
N ASN A 482 -34.49 -12.62 31.84
CA ASN A 482 -33.10 -13.08 31.80
C ASN A 482 -33.02 -14.62 31.67
N LYS A 483 -31.81 -15.20 31.78
CA LYS A 483 -31.56 -16.65 31.73
C LYS A 483 -32.35 -17.47 32.75
N THR A 484 -32.72 -16.89 33.89
CA THR A 484 -33.39 -17.62 34.99
C THR A 484 -34.89 -17.32 35.09
N THR A 485 -35.41 -16.41 34.26
CA THR A 485 -36.81 -15.98 34.32
C THR A 485 -37.74 -17.09 33.82
N THR A 486 -38.71 -17.51 34.62
CA THR A 486 -39.75 -18.49 34.21
C THR A 486 -41.09 -17.80 33.98
N PRO A 487 -41.85 -18.12 32.92
CA PRO A 487 -41.63 -19.21 31.96
C PRO A 487 -40.70 -18.87 30.77
N THR A 488 -40.30 -17.60 30.61
CA THR A 488 -39.53 -17.12 29.45
C THR A 488 -38.05 -16.95 29.79
N GLN A 489 -37.22 -17.94 29.43
CA GLN A 489 -35.78 -17.97 29.71
C GLN A 489 -34.95 -17.55 28.49
N LEU A 490 -34.18 -16.47 28.59
CA LEU A 490 -33.26 -16.08 27.51
C LEU A 490 -32.07 -17.05 27.41
N PRO A 491 -31.53 -17.31 26.19
CA PRO A 491 -30.32 -18.11 26.01
C PRO A 491 -29.07 -17.45 26.58
N THR A 492 -29.14 -16.14 26.88
CA THR A 492 -28.03 -15.34 27.38
C THR A 492 -28.51 -14.11 28.13
N ASN A 493 -27.63 -13.56 28.97
CA ASN A 493 -27.87 -12.30 29.66
C ASN A 493 -27.20 -11.10 28.97
N ALA A 494 -26.26 -11.33 28.05
CA ALA A 494 -25.50 -10.28 27.39
C ALA A 494 -26.21 -9.82 26.11
N ILE A 495 -27.25 -9.00 26.28
CA ILE A 495 -28.09 -8.49 25.18
C ILE A 495 -27.61 -7.09 24.81
N THR A 496 -27.23 -6.90 23.55
CA THR A 496 -26.64 -5.65 23.05
C THR A 496 -27.71 -4.69 22.54
N ALA A 497 -28.59 -5.16 21.67
CA ALA A 497 -29.64 -4.34 21.06
C ALA A 497 -30.93 -5.16 20.86
N MET A 498 -32.03 -4.45 20.59
CA MET A 498 -33.33 -5.03 20.32
C MET A 498 -34.07 -4.25 19.22
N THR A 499 -34.83 -4.95 18.39
CA THR A 499 -35.78 -4.36 17.43
C THR A 499 -37.08 -5.17 17.36
N GLN A 500 -38.09 -4.69 16.64
CA GLN A 500 -39.38 -5.35 16.44
C GLN A 500 -39.69 -5.46 14.94
N ASP A 501 -40.11 -6.65 14.48
CA ASP A 501 -40.52 -6.89 13.10
C ASP A 501 -42.01 -6.54 12.87
N GLU A 502 -42.45 -6.59 11.60
CA GLU A 502 -43.85 -6.28 11.23
C GLU A 502 -44.87 -7.31 11.77
N GLN A 503 -44.41 -8.49 12.22
CA GLN A 503 -45.27 -9.52 12.82
C GLN A 503 -45.26 -9.48 14.36
N ASP A 504 -44.86 -8.36 14.95
CA ASP A 504 -44.77 -8.14 16.40
C ASP A 504 -43.85 -9.15 17.13
N ASN A 505 -42.81 -9.65 16.46
CA ASN A 505 -41.73 -10.37 17.13
C ASN A 505 -40.59 -9.43 17.48
N TYR A 506 -39.99 -9.66 18.64
CA TYR A 506 -38.80 -8.96 19.10
C TYR A 506 -37.56 -9.73 18.67
N TRP A 507 -36.61 -9.01 18.08
CA TRP A 507 -35.32 -9.54 17.67
C TRP A 507 -34.23 -8.92 18.55
N LEU A 508 -33.45 -9.77 19.21
CA LEU A 508 -32.41 -9.36 20.14
C LEU A 508 -31.05 -9.84 19.62
N THR A 509 -30.08 -8.95 19.65
CA THR A 509 -28.68 -9.29 19.38
C THR A 509 -27.96 -9.55 20.69
N SER A 510 -27.04 -10.52 20.67
CA SER A 510 -26.20 -10.85 21.81
C SER A 510 -24.73 -10.69 21.51
N PHE A 511 -23.98 -10.28 22.54
CA PHE A 511 -22.53 -10.28 22.49
C PHE A 511 -21.92 -11.69 22.49
N THR A 512 -22.59 -12.70 23.05
CA THR A 512 -22.03 -14.05 23.24
C THR A 512 -22.79 -15.16 22.53
N ASP A 513 -24.06 -14.96 22.21
CA ASP A 513 -24.95 -16.04 21.75
C ASP A 513 -25.76 -15.65 20.51
N GLY A 514 -25.23 -14.83 19.61
CA GLY A 514 -25.85 -14.57 18.30
C GLY A 514 -27.22 -13.88 18.37
N LEU A 515 -28.15 -14.31 17.49
CA LEU A 515 -29.45 -13.66 17.26
C LEU A 515 -30.58 -14.44 17.95
N ILE A 516 -31.48 -13.73 18.64
CA ILE A 516 -32.58 -14.30 19.40
C ILE A 516 -33.89 -13.69 18.92
N LYS A 517 -34.89 -14.51 18.61
CA LYS A 517 -36.26 -14.08 18.34
C LYS A 517 -37.13 -14.39 19.54
N MET A 518 -37.95 -13.44 19.96
CA MET A 518 -38.95 -13.59 21.02
C MET A 518 -40.32 -13.16 20.49
N THR A 519 -41.30 -14.05 20.52
CA THR A 519 -42.68 -13.71 20.14
C THR A 519 -43.36 -12.89 21.24
N SER A 520 -44.45 -12.19 20.92
CA SER A 520 -45.29 -11.47 21.90
C SER A 520 -45.86 -12.38 23.00
N SER A 521 -45.98 -13.69 22.74
CA SER A 521 -46.38 -14.70 23.72
C SER A 521 -45.25 -15.15 24.66
N GLY A 522 -44.01 -14.74 24.39
CA GLY A 522 -42.82 -15.10 25.17
C GLY A 522 -42.12 -16.38 24.72
N GLU A 523 -42.45 -16.92 23.53
CA GLU A 523 -41.73 -18.03 22.91
C GLU A 523 -40.40 -17.55 22.32
N ILE A 524 -39.30 -18.27 22.59
CA ILE A 524 -37.95 -17.90 22.17
C ILE A 524 -37.43 -18.87 21.11
N THR A 525 -36.92 -18.33 20.00
CA THR A 525 -36.14 -19.06 19.00
C THR A 525 -34.72 -18.50 18.96
N HIS A 526 -33.72 -19.37 19.03
CA HIS A 526 -32.31 -18.98 19.05
C HIS A 526 -31.63 -19.37 17.73
N PHE A 527 -30.86 -18.44 17.16
CA PHE A 527 -30.13 -18.65 15.92
C PHE A 527 -28.62 -18.53 16.20
N ASN A 528 -27.90 -19.65 16.11
CA ASN A 528 -26.45 -19.77 16.31
C ASN A 528 -25.80 -20.59 15.17
N LEU A 529 -24.50 -20.91 15.27
CA LEU A 529 -23.79 -21.75 14.28
C LEU A 529 -24.39 -23.15 14.10
N ASP A 530 -24.99 -23.71 15.15
CA ASP A 530 -25.60 -25.05 15.14
C ASP A 530 -27.04 -25.03 14.60
N SER A 531 -27.56 -23.85 14.30
CA SER A 531 -28.84 -23.67 13.63
C SER A 531 -28.75 -24.14 12.17
N PRO A 532 -29.85 -24.63 11.56
CA PRO A 532 -29.90 -24.94 10.13
C PRO A 532 -29.48 -23.78 9.21
N THR A 533 -29.47 -22.56 9.74
CA THR A 533 -29.12 -21.30 9.07
C THR A 533 -27.96 -20.65 9.84
N PRO A 534 -26.70 -20.85 9.43
CA PRO A 534 -25.53 -20.41 10.18
C PRO A 534 -25.47 -18.88 10.26
N LEU A 535 -25.20 -18.39 11.46
CA LEU A 535 -24.96 -16.99 11.79
C LEU A 535 -23.59 -16.83 12.47
N PRO A 536 -22.96 -15.63 12.41
CA PRO A 536 -21.69 -15.36 13.09
C PRO A 536 -21.74 -15.80 14.55
N LYS A 537 -20.64 -16.39 15.03
CA LYS A 537 -20.61 -17.14 16.29
C LYS A 537 -20.93 -16.27 17.49
N GLU A 538 -20.45 -15.02 17.50
CA GLU A 538 -20.41 -14.13 18.67
C GLU A 538 -20.38 -12.64 18.23
N HIS A 539 -20.57 -11.72 19.16
CA HIS A 539 -20.41 -10.26 19.01
C HIS A 539 -21.35 -9.55 18.01
N LEU A 540 -22.66 -9.78 18.12
CA LEU A 540 -23.65 -8.95 17.44
C LEU A 540 -23.88 -7.66 18.23
N PHE A 541 -23.75 -6.50 17.59
CA PHE A 541 -23.73 -5.21 18.28
C PHE A 541 -25.03 -4.41 18.14
N SER A 542 -25.63 -4.43 16.95
CA SER A 542 -26.81 -3.64 16.63
C SER A 542 -27.64 -4.33 15.56
N VAL A 543 -28.93 -4.02 15.50
CA VAL A 543 -29.87 -4.55 14.53
C VAL A 543 -30.86 -3.48 14.09
N VAL A 544 -31.11 -3.39 12.79
CA VAL A 544 -32.13 -2.51 12.19
C VAL A 544 -33.01 -3.32 11.23
N THR A 545 -34.28 -2.95 11.14
CA THR A 545 -35.21 -3.54 10.16
C THR A 545 -35.00 -2.90 8.79
N GLY A 546 -35.03 -3.71 7.73
CA GLY A 546 -35.00 -3.28 6.34
C GLY A 546 -36.35 -3.49 5.64
N THR A 547 -36.36 -3.35 4.32
CA THR A 547 -37.52 -3.65 3.48
C THR A 547 -37.81 -5.15 3.40
N ASP A 548 -39.05 -5.53 3.10
CA ASP A 548 -39.48 -6.91 2.89
C ASP A 548 -39.12 -7.89 4.04
N ASN A 549 -39.26 -7.42 5.29
CA ASN A 549 -39.04 -8.22 6.49
C ASN A 549 -37.59 -8.73 6.63
N GLN A 550 -36.62 -7.96 6.13
CA GLN A 550 -35.19 -8.21 6.32
C GLN A 550 -34.66 -7.55 7.59
N LEU A 551 -33.66 -8.18 8.21
CA LEU A 551 -32.89 -7.62 9.30
C LEU A 551 -31.46 -7.37 8.84
N TRP A 552 -30.94 -6.20 9.18
CA TRP A 552 -29.54 -5.85 9.00
C TRP A 552 -28.88 -5.80 10.37
N ILE A 553 -27.81 -6.55 10.54
CA ILE A 553 -27.19 -6.80 11.84
C ILE A 553 -25.70 -6.48 11.74
N ALA A 554 -25.23 -5.63 12.65
CA ALA A 554 -23.83 -5.28 12.82
C ALA A 554 -23.09 -6.33 13.65
N SER A 555 -21.92 -6.75 13.19
CA SER A 555 -21.04 -7.67 13.91
C SER A 555 -19.57 -7.25 13.80
N ASN A 556 -18.68 -7.98 14.48
CA ASN A 556 -17.23 -7.84 14.32
C ASN A 556 -16.68 -8.52 13.04
N GLU A 557 -17.48 -9.38 12.39
CA GLU A 557 -17.09 -10.11 11.17
C GLU A 557 -17.60 -9.45 9.88
N GLY A 558 -18.52 -8.50 9.99
CA GLY A 558 -19.11 -7.78 8.86
C GLY A 558 -20.58 -7.43 9.07
N LEU A 559 -21.25 -7.02 7.99
CA LEU A 559 -22.67 -6.71 7.99
C LEU A 559 -23.46 -7.94 7.57
N LEU A 560 -24.38 -8.38 8.41
CA LEU A 560 -25.22 -9.53 8.15
C LEU A 560 -26.61 -9.07 7.70
N ARG A 561 -27.07 -9.59 6.55
CA ARG A 561 -28.46 -9.50 6.09
C ARG A 561 -29.17 -10.81 6.37
N PHE A 562 -30.25 -10.75 7.13
CA PHE A 562 -31.04 -11.92 7.52
C PHE A 562 -32.50 -11.76 7.05
N ASP A 563 -32.98 -12.73 6.27
CA ASP A 563 -34.36 -12.76 5.80
C ASP A 563 -35.21 -13.56 6.79
N VAL A 564 -36.19 -12.89 7.40
CA VAL A 564 -37.05 -13.49 8.43
C VAL A 564 -37.96 -14.59 7.86
N SER A 565 -38.35 -14.50 6.59
CA SER A 565 -39.27 -15.42 5.94
C SER A 565 -38.59 -16.71 5.49
N THR A 566 -37.43 -16.58 4.83
CA THR A 566 -36.66 -17.72 4.32
C THR A 566 -35.68 -18.28 5.36
N LYS A 567 -35.43 -17.52 6.44
CA LYS A 567 -34.36 -17.75 7.44
C LYS A 567 -32.96 -17.77 6.81
N SER A 568 -32.78 -17.22 5.62
CA SER A 568 -31.48 -17.19 4.95
C SER A 568 -30.64 -16.00 5.43
N SER A 569 -29.31 -16.18 5.44
CA SER A 569 -28.34 -15.17 5.86
C SER A 569 -27.32 -14.90 4.75
N GLN A 570 -26.90 -13.64 4.63
CA GLN A 570 -25.80 -13.21 3.76
C GLN A 570 -24.88 -12.28 4.55
N LEU A 571 -23.58 -12.59 4.58
CA LEU A 571 -22.55 -11.78 5.22
C LEU A 571 -21.86 -10.91 4.15
N PHE A 572 -21.72 -9.63 4.44
CA PHE A 572 -20.96 -8.66 3.65
C PHE A 572 -19.68 -8.29 4.41
N THR A 573 -18.54 -8.38 3.74
CA THR A 573 -17.22 -8.02 4.31
C THR A 573 -16.52 -6.94 3.47
N ASP A 574 -15.29 -6.61 3.84
CA ASP A 574 -14.34 -5.82 3.07
C ASP A 574 -14.18 -6.26 1.60
N LYS A 575 -14.27 -7.57 1.33
CA LYS A 575 -14.25 -8.14 -0.02
C LYS A 575 -15.47 -7.72 -0.85
N ASP A 576 -16.62 -7.53 -0.20
CA ASP A 576 -17.86 -7.07 -0.82
C ASP A 576 -17.95 -5.54 -0.88
N GLY A 577 -16.92 -4.82 -0.42
CA GLY A 577 -16.79 -3.37 -0.55
C GLY A 577 -17.03 -2.58 0.73
N LEU A 578 -17.17 -3.23 1.90
CA LEU A 578 -17.11 -2.51 3.20
C LEU A 578 -15.70 -1.93 3.42
N VAL A 579 -15.61 -0.83 4.17
CA VAL A 579 -14.29 -0.25 4.51
C VAL A 579 -13.54 -1.07 5.57
N ASP A 580 -14.26 -1.75 6.47
CA ASP A 580 -13.73 -2.68 7.47
C ASP A 580 -14.84 -3.63 7.97
N ASN A 581 -14.45 -4.76 8.55
CA ASN A 581 -15.38 -5.80 8.99
C ASN A 581 -15.97 -5.52 10.38
N THR A 582 -15.29 -4.75 11.23
CA THR A 582 -15.77 -4.49 12.60
C THR A 582 -16.74 -3.31 12.59
N ILE A 583 -18.03 -3.59 12.74
CA ILE A 583 -19.10 -2.58 12.65
C ILE A 583 -19.56 -2.19 14.05
N TYR A 584 -19.33 -0.95 14.45
CA TYR A 584 -19.81 -0.41 15.72
C TYR A 584 -21.11 0.36 15.57
N LEU A 585 -21.30 1.05 14.44
CA LEU A 585 -22.47 1.88 14.19
C LEU A 585 -23.21 1.34 12.98
N LEU A 586 -24.52 1.10 13.15
CA LEU A 586 -25.43 0.76 12.05
C LEU A 586 -26.66 1.66 12.16
N PHE A 587 -26.90 2.44 11.11
CA PHE A 587 -27.95 3.44 11.08
C PHE A 587 -28.66 3.44 9.73
N ALA A 588 -29.99 3.47 9.72
CA ALA A 588 -30.79 3.58 8.51
C ALA A 588 -31.40 4.99 8.41
N ASP A 589 -31.26 5.64 7.26
CA ASP A 589 -31.85 6.96 7.02
C ASP A 589 -33.33 6.88 6.58
N HIS A 590 -33.97 8.03 6.34
CA HIS A 590 -35.37 8.07 5.90
C HIS A 590 -35.64 7.34 4.57
N ALA A 591 -34.63 7.22 3.71
CA ALA A 591 -34.70 6.50 2.44
C ALA A 591 -34.26 5.04 2.57
N GLN A 592 -34.17 4.52 3.81
CA GLN A 592 -33.70 3.18 4.15
C GLN A 592 -32.29 2.89 3.63
N GLN A 593 -31.46 3.91 3.37
CA GLN A 593 -30.05 3.70 3.07
C GLN A 593 -29.29 3.44 4.37
N LEU A 594 -28.31 2.55 4.31
CA LEU A 594 -27.55 2.11 5.48
C LEU A 594 -26.24 2.89 5.59
N TRP A 595 -25.98 3.40 6.79
CA TRP A 595 -24.75 4.04 7.20
C TRP A 595 -24.07 3.18 8.26
N ILE A 596 -22.86 2.74 7.95
CA ILE A 596 -22.14 1.69 8.66
C ILE A 596 -20.81 2.28 9.13
N GLY A 597 -20.72 2.62 10.41
CA GLY A 597 -19.49 3.11 11.03
C GLY A 597 -18.66 1.95 11.57
N THR A 598 -17.38 1.94 11.20
CA THR A 598 -16.44 0.85 11.49
C THR A 598 -15.22 1.34 12.27
N THR A 599 -14.18 0.52 12.38
CA THR A 599 -12.87 0.94 12.92
C THR A 599 -12.00 1.72 11.91
N LYS A 600 -12.28 1.63 10.60
CA LYS A 600 -11.47 2.26 9.53
C LYS A 600 -12.23 3.28 8.68
N GLY A 601 -13.42 3.68 9.10
CA GLY A 601 -14.21 4.70 8.42
C GLY A 601 -15.70 4.40 8.36
N LEU A 602 -16.37 5.08 7.45
CA LEU A 602 -17.82 5.04 7.24
C LEU A 602 -18.15 4.46 5.87
N THR A 603 -19.04 3.46 5.83
CA THR A 603 -19.59 2.91 4.59
C THR A 603 -21.05 3.32 4.44
N HIS A 604 -21.41 3.88 3.29
CA HIS A 604 -22.78 4.05 2.84
C HIS A 604 -23.15 2.88 1.92
N LEU A 605 -24.20 2.14 2.25
CA LEU A 605 -24.68 0.99 1.50
C LEU A 605 -26.13 1.22 1.07
N ASN A 606 -26.37 1.09 -0.24
CA ASN A 606 -27.73 1.03 -0.77
C ASN A 606 -28.23 -0.42 -0.70
N PRO A 607 -29.27 -0.74 0.10
CA PRO A 607 -29.70 -2.13 0.32
C PRO A 607 -30.31 -2.81 -0.92
N ASP A 608 -30.85 -2.03 -1.87
CA ASP A 608 -31.49 -2.58 -3.08
C ASP A 608 -30.47 -2.99 -4.14
N THR A 609 -29.40 -2.19 -4.32
CA THR A 609 -28.35 -2.40 -5.33
C THR A 609 -27.09 -3.05 -4.77
N LEU A 610 -26.96 -3.09 -3.44
CA LEU A 610 -25.79 -3.54 -2.69
C LEU A 610 -24.50 -2.75 -2.99
N LYS A 611 -24.64 -1.56 -3.60
CA LYS A 611 -23.49 -0.70 -3.90
C LYS A 611 -23.02 0.04 -2.66
N THR A 612 -21.72 -0.05 -2.37
CA THR A 612 -21.08 0.67 -1.27
C THR A 612 -20.42 1.97 -1.73
N THR A 613 -20.25 2.90 -0.80
CA THR A 613 -19.39 4.08 -0.94
C THR A 613 -18.75 4.37 0.41
N ASN A 614 -17.42 4.37 0.42
CA ASN A 614 -16.58 4.43 1.61
C ASN A 614 -16.00 5.83 1.79
N TYR A 615 -15.87 6.23 3.06
CA TYR A 615 -15.34 7.50 3.52
C TYR A 615 -14.39 7.26 4.70
N THR A 616 -13.33 8.04 4.77
CA THR A 616 -12.34 7.99 5.86
C THR A 616 -12.09 9.39 6.45
N ASP A 617 -11.31 9.49 7.51
CA ASP A 617 -10.85 10.72 8.14
C ASP A 617 -10.38 11.79 7.13
N ILE A 618 -9.59 11.42 6.11
CA ILE A 618 -9.10 12.37 5.10
C ILE A 618 -10.25 13.06 4.34
N ASP A 619 -11.42 12.42 4.24
CA ASP A 619 -12.57 13.00 3.54
C ASP A 619 -13.37 14.00 4.40
N GLY A 620 -13.02 14.15 5.68
CA GLY A 620 -13.69 15.04 6.64
C GLY A 620 -14.43 14.31 7.77
N LEU A 621 -14.26 13.00 7.93
CA LEU A 621 -14.80 12.29 9.09
C LEU A 621 -14.07 12.71 10.37
N GLN A 622 -14.75 12.58 11.52
CA GLN A 622 -14.22 12.94 12.82
C GLN A 622 -12.95 12.16 13.19
N ASP A 623 -12.94 10.90 12.79
CA ASP A 623 -11.87 9.92 12.83
C ASP A 623 -12.37 8.74 11.97
N ASN A 624 -11.52 7.72 11.81
CA ASN A 624 -11.89 6.46 11.19
C ASN A 624 -12.73 5.58 12.14
N GLU A 625 -12.54 5.69 13.45
CA GLU A 625 -13.27 4.88 14.44
C GLU A 625 -14.56 5.55 14.91
N PHE A 626 -15.69 4.87 14.67
CA PHE A 626 -17.03 5.28 15.13
C PHE A 626 -17.46 4.55 16.40
N ASN A 627 -18.35 5.17 17.17
CA ASN A 627 -18.85 4.60 18.41
C ASN A 627 -20.20 3.89 18.25
N PHE A 628 -20.44 2.94 19.15
CA PHE A 628 -21.68 2.14 19.19
C PHE A 628 -22.94 2.98 19.22
N ASN A 629 -23.81 2.80 18.23
CA ASN A 629 -25.14 3.43 18.13
C ASN A 629 -25.13 4.97 18.34
N ALA A 630 -24.00 5.64 18.14
CA ALA A 630 -23.86 7.08 18.31
C ALA A 630 -24.40 7.83 17.08
N ALA A 631 -25.65 7.56 16.69
CA ALA A 631 -26.26 8.10 15.48
C ALA A 631 -27.65 8.66 15.74
N THR A 632 -28.01 9.74 15.05
CA THR A 632 -29.39 10.23 15.03
C THR A 632 -29.70 10.99 13.75
N LEU A 633 -31.00 11.12 13.48
CA LEU A 633 -31.53 11.91 12.39
C LEU A 633 -32.04 13.24 12.94
N GLY A 634 -31.53 14.33 12.39
CA GLY A 634 -32.06 15.66 12.63
C GLY A 634 -33.00 16.14 11.52
N PRO A 635 -33.47 17.38 11.65
CA PRO A 635 -34.22 18.10 10.63
C PRO A 635 -33.55 18.07 9.25
N ASN A 636 -34.37 18.18 8.20
CA ASN A 636 -33.93 18.27 6.80
C ASN A 636 -33.02 17.12 6.34
N ASN A 637 -33.20 15.91 6.88
CA ASN A 637 -32.40 14.73 6.54
C ASN A 637 -30.91 14.89 6.88
N THR A 638 -30.60 15.64 7.95
CA THR A 638 -29.24 15.75 8.48
C THR A 638 -28.94 14.54 9.36
N ILE A 639 -27.88 13.82 9.06
CA ILE A 639 -27.39 12.69 9.84
C ILE A 639 -26.31 13.19 10.78
N TYR A 640 -26.37 12.76 12.05
CA TYR A 640 -25.33 12.99 13.04
C TYR A 640 -24.70 11.65 13.41
N LEU A 641 -23.37 11.54 13.37
CA LEU A 641 -22.61 10.32 13.68
C LEU A 641 -21.45 10.63 14.62
N GLY A 642 -21.43 10.00 15.79
CA GLY A 642 -20.41 10.17 16.82
C GLY A 642 -19.31 9.11 16.80
N GLY A 643 -18.13 9.51 17.26
CA GLY A 643 -16.97 8.63 17.42
C GLY A 643 -16.04 9.13 18.52
N ILE A 644 -14.76 8.76 18.42
CA ILE A 644 -13.76 9.01 19.47
C ILE A 644 -13.23 10.46 19.51
N ASN A 645 -13.43 11.23 18.44
CA ASN A 645 -12.91 12.58 18.24
C ASN A 645 -14.03 13.57 17.89
N GLY A 646 -15.20 13.41 18.50
CA GLY A 646 -16.37 14.26 18.34
C GLY A 646 -17.40 13.59 17.45
N PHE A 647 -18.06 14.39 16.60
CA PHE A 647 -19.09 13.86 15.70
C PHE A 647 -19.15 14.59 14.37
N ASN A 648 -19.63 13.90 13.35
CA ASN A 648 -19.96 14.44 12.04
C ASN A 648 -21.44 14.79 11.96
N HIS A 649 -21.76 15.83 11.18
CA HIS A 649 -23.13 16.15 10.80
C HIS A 649 -23.20 16.52 9.32
N PHE A 650 -24.05 15.84 8.56
CA PHE A 650 -24.12 16.06 7.11
C PHE A 650 -25.46 15.67 6.52
N ASN A 651 -25.76 16.23 5.34
CA ASN A 651 -26.88 15.78 4.54
C ASN A 651 -26.38 14.85 3.42
N PRO A 652 -26.84 13.58 3.36
CA PRO A 652 -26.45 12.63 2.31
C PRO A 652 -26.55 13.16 0.89
N SER A 653 -27.59 13.95 0.60
CA SER A 653 -27.87 14.48 -0.75
C SER A 653 -26.87 15.55 -1.20
N GLN A 654 -26.12 16.14 -0.27
CA GLN A 654 -25.14 17.20 -0.53
C GLN A 654 -23.71 16.67 -0.68
N LEU A 655 -23.47 15.38 -0.38
CA LEU A 655 -22.14 14.79 -0.48
C LEU A 655 -21.65 14.80 -1.94
N PRO A 656 -20.37 15.13 -2.18
CA PRO A 656 -19.82 15.19 -3.53
C PRO A 656 -19.75 13.78 -4.14
N LYS A 657 -20.08 13.68 -5.43
CA LYS A 657 -19.94 12.42 -6.17
C LYS A 657 -18.48 12.03 -6.29
N ARG A 658 -18.16 10.78 -5.96
CA ARG A 658 -16.81 10.24 -6.10
C ARG A 658 -16.48 9.95 -7.56
N GLN A 659 -15.29 10.38 -7.96
CA GLN A 659 -14.69 10.06 -9.25
C GLN A 659 -13.58 9.02 -9.08
N PRO A 660 -13.39 8.13 -10.07
CA PRO A 660 -12.29 7.18 -10.07
C PRO A 660 -10.93 7.91 -10.00
N PRO A 661 -9.86 7.21 -9.60
CA PRO A 661 -8.52 7.79 -9.61
C PRO A 661 -8.09 8.20 -11.02
N GLY A 662 -7.21 9.19 -11.11
CA GLY A 662 -6.54 9.60 -12.33
C GLY A 662 -5.66 8.49 -12.91
N LYS A 663 -5.37 8.61 -14.21
CA LYS A 663 -4.43 7.72 -14.90
C LYS A 663 -3.04 7.88 -14.25
N PRO A 664 -2.36 6.79 -13.83
CA PRO A 664 -1.02 6.89 -13.27
C PRO A 664 -0.02 7.44 -14.30
N ILE A 665 1.01 8.10 -13.81
CA ILE A 665 2.10 8.66 -14.58
C ILE A 665 3.38 7.98 -14.11
N ILE A 666 4.13 7.40 -15.05
CA ILE A 666 5.45 6.83 -14.80
C ILE A 666 6.43 7.99 -14.87
N ASN A 667 6.92 8.44 -13.72
CA ASN A 667 7.71 9.67 -13.61
C ASN A 667 9.21 9.42 -13.55
N GLU A 668 9.64 8.21 -13.16
CA GLU A 668 11.05 7.88 -13.01
C GLU A 668 11.36 6.47 -13.51
N VAL A 669 12.46 6.35 -14.27
CA VAL A 669 13.04 5.07 -14.66
C VAL A 669 14.48 5.05 -14.16
N ARG A 670 14.81 4.08 -13.30
CA ARG A 670 16.20 3.85 -12.87
C ARG A 670 16.70 2.54 -13.41
N VAL A 671 17.88 2.56 -14.01
CA VAL A 671 18.60 1.38 -14.50
C VAL A 671 19.92 1.29 -13.73
N LEU A 672 20.22 0.14 -13.13
CA LEU A 672 21.39 -0.02 -12.25
C LEU A 672 21.47 1.07 -11.15
N ASN A 673 20.30 1.45 -10.62
CA ASN A 673 20.09 2.54 -9.67
C ASN A 673 20.50 3.95 -10.14
N GLN A 674 20.72 4.15 -11.44
CA GLN A 674 20.97 5.44 -12.07
C GLN A 674 19.74 5.90 -12.87
N HIS A 675 19.42 7.18 -12.83
CA HIS A 675 18.30 7.74 -13.59
C HIS A 675 18.54 7.60 -15.10
N LYS A 676 17.58 7.01 -15.82
CA LYS A 676 17.64 6.84 -17.28
C LYS A 676 16.52 7.63 -17.95
N LEU A 677 16.91 8.50 -18.87
CA LEU A 677 15.98 9.32 -19.65
C LEU A 677 15.16 8.46 -20.61
N LEU A 678 13.86 8.72 -20.70
CA LEU A 678 13.00 8.15 -21.74
C LEU A 678 13.17 8.95 -23.04
N PRO A 679 13.42 8.31 -24.20
CA PRO A 679 13.51 9.02 -25.47
C PRO A 679 12.19 9.70 -25.81
N ASN A 680 12.25 11.00 -26.09
CA ASN A 680 11.10 11.82 -26.44
C ASN A 680 10.91 11.81 -27.97
N ASP A 681 10.00 10.99 -28.49
CA ASP A 681 9.53 11.19 -29.88
C ASP A 681 8.41 12.22 -29.87
N ALA A 682 8.77 13.45 -30.22
CA ALA A 682 7.96 14.67 -30.14
C ALA A 682 6.69 14.70 -31.01
N ASN A 683 6.28 13.57 -31.61
CA ASN A 683 5.12 13.49 -32.52
C ASN A 683 4.05 12.44 -32.13
N ASP A 684 4.26 11.60 -31.12
CA ASP A 684 3.21 10.67 -30.68
C ASP A 684 3.25 10.43 -29.17
N SER A 685 2.48 11.22 -28.42
CA SER A 685 2.39 11.23 -26.96
C SER A 685 1.72 9.97 -26.36
N SER A 686 1.68 8.86 -27.10
CA SER A 686 0.94 7.65 -26.75
C SER A 686 1.81 6.42 -26.47
N HIS A 687 3.09 6.41 -26.89
CA HIS A 687 3.96 5.24 -26.77
C HIS A 687 5.41 5.60 -26.37
N PHE A 688 5.68 5.71 -25.06
CA PHE A 688 7.05 5.72 -24.56
C PHE A 688 7.66 4.32 -24.65
N SER A 689 8.90 4.21 -25.14
CA SER A 689 9.65 2.96 -25.20
C SER A 689 10.99 3.05 -24.47
N LEU A 690 11.21 2.15 -23.51
CA LEU A 690 12.47 1.97 -22.79
C LEU A 690 13.29 0.88 -23.49
N GLN A 691 14.45 1.25 -24.03
CA GLN A 691 15.42 0.30 -24.58
C GLN A 691 16.51 0.00 -23.55
N LEU A 692 16.70 -1.29 -23.27
CA LEU A 692 17.70 -1.81 -22.34
C LEU A 692 18.66 -2.75 -23.07
N SER A 693 19.93 -2.67 -22.69
CA SER A 693 20.95 -3.65 -23.08
C SER A 693 20.90 -4.89 -22.18
N HIS A 694 21.54 -5.97 -22.62
CA HIS A 694 21.69 -7.17 -21.79
C HIS A 694 22.50 -6.97 -20.49
N GLU A 695 23.24 -5.87 -20.36
CA GLU A 695 23.98 -5.49 -19.14
C GLU A 695 23.12 -4.65 -18.18
N GLU A 696 22.00 -4.13 -18.68
CA GLU A 696 21.04 -3.31 -17.94
C GLU A 696 19.87 -4.18 -17.44
N ASP A 697 20.21 -5.28 -16.76
CA ASP A 697 19.27 -6.32 -16.35
C ASP A 697 18.49 -5.98 -15.07
N ILE A 698 18.87 -4.91 -14.38
CA ILE A 698 18.19 -4.38 -13.19
C ILE A 698 17.65 -2.99 -13.50
N PHE A 699 16.33 -2.84 -13.44
CA PHE A 699 15.68 -1.54 -13.52
C PHE A 699 14.48 -1.42 -12.61
N SER A 700 14.08 -0.18 -12.31
CA SER A 700 12.89 0.12 -11.52
C SER A 700 12.10 1.25 -12.14
N LEU A 701 10.79 1.17 -11.98
CA LEU A 701 9.82 2.14 -12.47
C LEU A 701 9.10 2.75 -11.27
N HIS A 702 9.11 4.07 -11.19
CA HIS A 702 8.36 4.83 -10.19
C HIS A 702 7.13 5.46 -10.88
N TYR A 703 5.99 5.44 -10.21
CA TYR A 703 4.74 5.93 -10.77
C TYR A 703 3.80 6.47 -9.69
N HIS A 704 3.05 7.52 -10.02
CA HIS A 704 2.03 8.08 -9.12
C HIS A 704 0.79 8.49 -9.90
N SER A 705 -0.33 8.61 -9.20
CA SER A 705 -1.59 9.16 -9.73
C SER A 705 -1.64 10.66 -9.40
N PRO A 706 -2.14 11.53 -10.31
CA PRO A 706 -2.15 12.99 -10.13
C PRO A 706 -3.03 13.50 -8.98
N ASN A 707 -3.75 12.62 -8.29
CA ASN A 707 -4.69 12.93 -7.23
C ASN A 707 -3.98 12.99 -5.86
N LEU A 708 -3.39 14.16 -5.53
CA LEU A 708 -2.66 14.42 -4.28
C LEU A 708 -3.46 14.08 -3.01
N HIS A 709 -4.78 14.28 -3.00
CA HIS A 709 -5.66 13.95 -1.88
C HIS A 709 -5.78 12.47 -1.65
N LYS A 710 -6.00 11.73 -2.74
CA LYS A 710 -6.23 10.29 -2.68
C LYS A 710 -4.94 9.50 -2.59
N ALA A 711 -3.79 10.09 -2.97
CA ALA A 711 -2.50 9.42 -3.13
C ALA A 711 -2.14 8.47 -1.97
N LYS A 712 -2.38 8.86 -0.72
CA LYS A 712 -2.09 8.05 0.47
C LYS A 712 -2.87 6.73 0.55
N ARG A 713 -4.08 6.67 -0.01
CA ARG A 713 -4.98 5.50 0.03
C ARG A 713 -5.12 4.77 -1.30
N LEU A 714 -4.38 5.18 -2.33
CA LEU A 714 -4.38 4.48 -3.62
C LEU A 714 -3.52 3.24 -3.53
N ILE A 715 -4.11 2.13 -3.98
CA ILE A 715 -3.40 0.88 -4.23
C ILE A 715 -3.07 0.84 -5.71
N TYR A 716 -1.83 0.50 -6.05
CA TYR A 716 -1.44 0.33 -7.44
C TYR A 716 -1.37 -1.15 -7.78
N GLU A 717 -1.89 -1.49 -8.95
CA GLU A 717 -1.72 -2.80 -9.55
C GLU A 717 -0.94 -2.66 -10.84
N TYR A 718 0.00 -3.56 -11.07
CA TYR A 718 0.85 -3.57 -12.25
C TYR A 718 0.96 -4.96 -12.86
N ARG A 719 1.38 -5.03 -14.13
CA ARG A 719 1.73 -6.28 -14.81
C ARG A 719 2.71 -6.03 -15.95
N MET A 720 3.38 -7.08 -16.42
CA MET A 720 4.34 -7.03 -17.52
C MET A 720 3.95 -8.02 -18.61
N ILE A 721 3.21 -7.54 -19.62
CA ILE A 721 2.79 -8.34 -20.76
C ILE A 721 4.04 -8.81 -21.51
N GLY A 722 4.10 -10.10 -21.83
CA GLY A 722 5.30 -10.77 -22.36
C GLY A 722 6.11 -11.53 -21.30
N LEU A 723 5.87 -11.26 -20.01
CA LEU A 723 6.38 -12.05 -18.88
C LEU A 723 5.23 -12.75 -18.14
N ASN A 724 4.25 -11.98 -17.66
CA ASN A 724 3.06 -12.47 -16.98
C ASN A 724 1.90 -11.48 -17.15
N ASP A 725 0.71 -12.00 -17.50
CA ASP A 725 -0.47 -11.21 -17.79
C ASP A 725 -1.37 -10.95 -16.56
N THR A 726 -1.06 -11.54 -15.40
CA THR A 726 -1.79 -11.32 -14.14
C THR A 726 -1.44 -9.98 -13.49
N TRP A 727 -2.43 -9.32 -12.88
CA TRP A 727 -2.22 -8.10 -12.12
C TRP A 727 -1.64 -8.42 -10.74
N LEU A 728 -0.53 -7.77 -10.41
CA LEU A 728 0.15 -7.85 -9.12
C LEU A 728 -0.05 -6.53 -8.37
N ARG A 729 -0.20 -6.59 -7.04
CA ARG A 729 -0.23 -5.39 -6.21
C ARG A 729 1.18 -4.86 -6.00
N SER A 730 1.35 -3.56 -6.17
CA SER A 730 2.58 -2.82 -5.88
C SER A 730 2.83 -2.72 -4.38
N SER A 731 4.10 -2.56 -4.00
CA SER A 731 4.47 -2.08 -2.67
C SER A 731 3.91 -0.66 -2.43
N GLU A 732 3.85 -0.25 -1.17
CA GLU A 732 3.36 1.09 -0.77
C GLU A 732 4.20 2.24 -1.32
N GLU A 733 5.46 1.97 -1.70
CA GLU A 733 6.47 2.90 -2.19
C GLU A 733 6.28 3.37 -3.64
N GLN A 734 5.14 3.05 -4.29
CA GLN A 734 4.85 3.55 -5.64
C GLN A 734 5.88 3.14 -6.71
N LYS A 735 6.64 2.06 -6.43
CA LYS A 735 7.82 1.65 -7.20
C LYS A 735 7.84 0.14 -7.43
N THR A 736 8.22 -0.27 -8.64
CA THR A 736 8.41 -1.70 -9.00
C THR A 736 9.81 -1.96 -9.51
N TYR A 737 10.36 -3.11 -9.13
CA TYR A 737 11.69 -3.55 -9.51
C TYR A 737 11.60 -4.76 -10.45
N PHE A 738 12.43 -4.77 -11.49
CA PHE A 738 12.57 -5.88 -12.41
C PHE A 738 14.06 -6.27 -12.47
N THR A 739 14.33 -7.57 -12.35
CA THR A 739 15.69 -8.11 -12.37
C THR A 739 15.75 -9.33 -13.30
N GLY A 740 16.79 -9.40 -14.12
CA GLY A 740 17.12 -10.59 -14.93
C GLY A 740 16.08 -10.95 -15.99
N LEU A 741 15.36 -9.97 -16.57
CA LEU A 741 14.39 -10.24 -17.62
C LEU A 741 15.08 -10.78 -18.90
N PRO A 742 14.54 -11.84 -19.52
CA PRO A 742 15.06 -12.33 -20.80
C PRO A 742 15.05 -11.25 -21.90
N PRO A 743 15.92 -11.34 -22.92
CA PRO A 743 15.83 -10.48 -24.09
C PRO A 743 14.47 -10.65 -24.80
N GLY A 744 13.79 -9.55 -25.08
CA GLY A 744 12.42 -9.58 -25.58
C GLY A 744 11.75 -8.21 -25.64
N GLN A 745 10.49 -8.21 -26.08
CA GLN A 745 9.60 -7.05 -26.09
C GLN A 745 8.54 -7.25 -25.02
N TYR A 746 8.39 -6.27 -24.14
CA TYR A 746 7.49 -6.28 -23.00
C TYR A 746 6.64 -5.02 -22.97
N ILE A 747 5.47 -5.09 -22.34
CA ILE A 747 4.64 -3.91 -22.07
C ILE A 747 4.35 -3.88 -20.57
N PHE A 748 4.94 -2.91 -19.87
CA PHE A 748 4.57 -2.58 -18.51
C PHE A 748 3.21 -1.90 -18.50
N GLN A 749 2.32 -2.35 -17.62
CA GLN A 749 1.02 -1.72 -17.39
C GLN A 749 0.83 -1.46 -15.91
N VAL A 750 0.28 -0.29 -15.57
CA VAL A 750 -0.07 0.06 -14.18
C VAL A 750 -1.41 0.79 -14.12
N ARG A 751 -2.19 0.50 -13.08
CA ARG A 751 -3.46 1.17 -12.75
C ARG A 751 -3.53 1.47 -11.25
N ALA A 752 -4.29 2.49 -10.88
CA ALA A 752 -4.58 2.84 -9.49
C ALA A 752 -6.00 2.39 -9.12
N ILE A 753 -6.18 1.97 -7.88
CA ILE A 753 -7.44 1.51 -7.29
C ILE A 753 -7.69 2.33 -6.02
N ASP A 754 -8.90 2.85 -5.86
CA ASP A 754 -9.33 3.54 -4.64
C ASP A 754 -9.99 2.60 -3.61
N ILE A 755 -10.33 3.16 -2.45
CA ILE A 755 -11.05 2.47 -1.35
C ILE A 755 -12.47 2.01 -1.72
N ASN A 756 -12.99 2.44 -2.87
CA ASN A 756 -14.29 2.02 -3.39
C ASN A 756 -14.13 0.96 -4.49
N GLN A 757 -12.93 0.40 -4.65
CA GLN A 757 -12.56 -0.56 -5.69
C GLN A 757 -12.71 -0.02 -7.13
N ASN A 758 -12.76 1.30 -7.32
CA ASN A 758 -12.77 1.88 -8.66
C ASN A 758 -11.35 1.92 -9.21
N SER A 759 -11.16 1.35 -10.41
CA SER A 759 -9.88 1.39 -11.12
C SER A 759 -9.76 2.62 -12.01
N SER A 760 -8.56 3.17 -12.11
CA SER A 760 -8.22 4.18 -13.11
C SER A 760 -7.96 3.60 -14.51
N ALA A 761 -7.77 4.49 -15.49
CA ALA A 761 -7.27 4.10 -16.80
C ALA A 761 -5.83 3.56 -16.70
N ILE A 762 -5.50 2.58 -17.55
CA ILE A 762 -4.19 1.91 -17.53
C ILE A 762 -3.12 2.81 -18.17
N ALA A 763 -2.03 3.03 -17.46
CA ALA A 763 -0.80 3.60 -18.00
C ALA A 763 0.09 2.47 -18.55
N GLN A 764 0.78 2.73 -19.66
CA GLN A 764 1.56 1.71 -20.36
C GLN A 764 2.94 2.25 -20.75
N LEU A 765 3.97 1.40 -20.68
CA LEU A 765 5.34 1.67 -21.12
C LEU A 765 5.88 0.44 -21.86
N ALA A 766 6.31 0.62 -23.12
CA ALA A 766 6.96 -0.45 -23.86
C ALA A 766 8.40 -0.62 -23.35
N VAL A 767 8.85 -1.86 -23.12
CA VAL A 767 10.21 -2.17 -22.65
C VAL A 767 10.83 -3.20 -23.59
N SER A 768 11.97 -2.86 -24.18
CA SER A 768 12.69 -3.70 -25.16
C SER A 768 14.07 -4.03 -24.62
N ILE A 769 14.38 -5.32 -24.45
CA ILE A 769 15.67 -5.80 -23.96
C ILE A 769 16.42 -6.49 -25.11
N THR A 770 17.58 -5.95 -25.47
CA THR A 770 18.39 -6.50 -26.56
C THR A 770 19.19 -7.74 -26.12
N PRO A 771 19.34 -8.76 -26.98
CA PRO A 771 20.10 -9.95 -26.64
C PRO A 771 21.60 -9.66 -26.58
N ALA A 772 22.31 -10.38 -25.70
CA ALA A 772 23.76 -10.32 -25.62
C ALA A 772 24.43 -10.63 -26.97
N PRO A 773 25.59 -10.04 -27.29
CA PRO A 773 26.24 -10.23 -28.58
C PRO A 773 26.46 -11.71 -28.96
N TRP A 774 26.78 -12.57 -27.99
CA TRP A 774 26.98 -14.02 -28.16
C TRP A 774 25.69 -14.85 -28.27
N ARG A 775 24.51 -14.24 -28.06
CA ARG A 775 23.18 -14.83 -28.28
C ARG A 775 22.45 -14.15 -29.45
N SER A 776 23.14 -13.33 -30.21
CA SER A 776 22.59 -12.68 -31.41
C SER A 776 22.42 -13.67 -32.57
N SER A 777 21.58 -13.32 -33.54
CA SER A 777 21.37 -14.13 -34.75
C SER A 777 22.67 -14.37 -35.54
N TRP A 778 23.60 -13.41 -35.55
CA TRP A 778 24.89 -13.58 -36.21
C TRP A 778 25.82 -14.51 -35.43
N ALA A 779 25.76 -14.52 -34.09
CA ALA A 779 26.52 -15.44 -33.28
C ALA A 779 26.04 -16.87 -33.50
N TYR A 780 24.73 -17.10 -33.60
CA TYR A 780 24.19 -18.41 -34.01
C TYR A 780 24.62 -18.81 -35.42
N ALA A 781 24.68 -17.88 -36.37
CA ALA A 781 25.23 -18.16 -37.70
C ALA A 781 26.73 -18.53 -37.66
N LEU A 782 27.50 -17.90 -36.77
CA LEU A 782 28.90 -18.24 -36.51
C LEU A 782 29.03 -19.60 -35.82
N TYR A 783 28.22 -19.93 -34.83
CA TYR A 783 28.21 -21.24 -34.18
C TYR A 783 27.82 -22.33 -35.16
N PHE A 784 26.83 -22.06 -36.02
CA PHE A 784 26.41 -22.98 -37.06
C PHE A 784 27.51 -23.18 -38.10
N SER A 785 28.20 -22.12 -38.52
CA SER A 785 29.32 -22.24 -39.46
C SER A 785 30.51 -22.96 -38.84
N LEU A 786 30.84 -22.69 -37.57
CA LEU A 786 31.87 -23.40 -36.83
C LEU A 786 31.51 -24.87 -36.65
N ALA A 787 30.26 -25.18 -36.33
CA ALA A 787 29.74 -26.54 -36.25
C ALA A 787 29.81 -27.23 -37.62
N LEU A 788 29.48 -26.54 -38.72
CA LEU A 788 29.66 -27.04 -40.09
C LEU A 788 31.12 -27.29 -40.43
N ILE A 789 32.04 -26.41 -40.01
CA ILE A 789 33.48 -26.61 -40.18
C ILE A 789 33.94 -27.81 -39.38
N ILE A 790 33.50 -27.97 -38.13
CA ILE A 790 33.83 -29.12 -37.28
C ILE A 790 33.24 -30.39 -37.88
N ILE A 791 31.97 -30.38 -38.31
CA ILE A 791 31.32 -31.52 -38.98
C ILE A 791 32.04 -31.83 -40.27
N SER A 792 32.38 -30.84 -41.10
CA SER A 792 33.12 -31.01 -42.35
C SER A 792 34.53 -31.52 -42.08
N PHE A 793 35.20 -31.06 -41.02
CA PHE A 793 36.50 -31.57 -40.59
C PHE A 793 36.39 -33.00 -40.06
N LEU A 794 35.37 -33.33 -39.27
CA LEU A 794 35.10 -34.69 -38.79
C LEU A 794 34.71 -35.60 -39.96
N PHE A 795 33.96 -35.10 -40.94
CA PHE A 795 33.59 -35.81 -42.16
C PHE A 795 34.81 -36.00 -43.06
N TYR A 796 35.66 -34.99 -43.19
CA TYR A 796 36.95 -35.07 -43.87
C TYR A 796 37.86 -36.07 -43.17
N ARG A 797 37.93 -36.05 -41.83
CA ARG A 797 38.70 -37.02 -41.02
C ARG A 797 38.14 -38.43 -41.17
N LYS A 798 36.81 -38.58 -41.17
CA LYS A 798 36.12 -39.86 -41.36
C LYS A 798 36.30 -40.36 -42.80
N TRP A 799 36.26 -39.46 -43.78
CA TRP A 799 36.57 -39.74 -45.18
C TRP A 799 38.03 -40.14 -45.36
N TRP A 800 38.96 -39.50 -44.66
CA TRP A 800 40.37 -39.90 -44.58
C TRP A 800 40.56 -41.26 -43.90
N GLN A 801 39.80 -41.54 -42.82
CA GLN A 801 39.75 -42.87 -42.19
C GLN A 801 39.12 -43.91 -43.12
N TYR A 802 38.10 -43.58 -43.91
CA TYR A 802 37.51 -44.44 -44.94
C TYR A 802 38.49 -44.73 -46.06
N GLN A 803 39.26 -43.73 -46.52
CA GLN A 803 40.36 -43.92 -47.47
C GLN A 803 41.43 -44.87 -46.88
N ARG A 804 41.75 -44.73 -45.60
CA ARG A 804 42.68 -45.61 -44.87
C ARG A 804 42.12 -47.04 -44.68
N GLN A 805 40.82 -47.18 -44.40
CA GLN A 805 40.10 -48.44 -44.30
C GLN A 805 39.95 -49.14 -45.66
N SER A 806 39.72 -48.40 -46.74
CA SER A 806 39.67 -48.93 -48.11
C SER A 806 41.02 -49.52 -48.53
N LYS A 807 42.12 -48.91 -48.07
CA LYS A 807 43.48 -49.43 -48.27
C LYS A 807 43.74 -50.71 -47.45
N LEU A 808 43.27 -50.77 -46.21
CA LEU A 808 43.30 -51.97 -45.36
C LEU A 808 42.36 -53.09 -45.88
N LEU A 809 41.22 -52.75 -46.48
CA LEU A 809 40.26 -53.69 -47.09
C LEU A 809 40.82 -54.38 -48.33
N LYS A 810 41.70 -53.70 -49.08
CA LYS A 810 42.48 -54.34 -50.17
C LYS A 810 43.47 -55.38 -49.67
N GLU A 811 44.00 -55.21 -48.45
CA GLU A 811 44.88 -56.19 -47.78
C GLU A 811 44.07 -57.32 -47.11
N ILE A 812 42.82 -57.06 -46.69
CA ILE A 812 41.85 -58.06 -46.18
C ILE A 812 41.27 -58.93 -47.31
N ALA A 813 41.10 -58.40 -48.53
CA ALA A 813 40.68 -59.16 -49.72
C ALA A 813 41.67 -60.30 -50.08
N GLN A 814 42.94 -60.18 -49.66
CA GLN A 814 43.94 -61.24 -49.79
C GLN A 814 43.85 -62.30 -48.67
N SER A 815 42.99 -62.09 -47.67
CA SER A 815 42.66 -63.04 -46.59
C SER A 815 41.30 -63.75 -46.79
N GLU A 816 40.39 -63.25 -47.64
CA GLU A 816 39.19 -64.00 -48.11
C GLU A 816 39.54 -65.18 -49.01
N GLN A 817 40.72 -65.13 -49.62
CA GLN A 817 41.42 -66.31 -50.15
C GLN A 817 41.63 -67.40 -49.10
N ARG A 818 41.60 -67.07 -47.81
CA ARG A 818 42.04 -68.00 -46.79
C ARG A 818 40.98 -68.92 -46.28
N LEU A 819 39.69 -68.62 -46.40
CA LEU A 819 38.74 -69.70 -46.22
C LEU A 819 37.35 -69.21 -46.68
N GLN A 820 36.65 -69.95 -47.52
CA GLN A 820 36.38 -71.39 -47.29
C GLN A 820 35.91 -71.71 -45.82
N LEU A 821 36.09 -70.81 -44.83
CA LEU A 821 35.37 -70.58 -43.55
C LEU A 821 34.09 -69.84 -43.92
N ALA A 822 34.09 -69.20 -45.09
CA ALA A 822 32.98 -68.86 -45.96
C ALA A 822 31.82 -69.88 -46.08
N LEU A 823 31.77 -70.98 -45.33
CA LEU A 823 30.60 -71.85 -45.24
C LEU A 823 30.15 -72.14 -43.79
N TRP A 824 30.97 -71.83 -42.78
CA TRP A 824 30.67 -72.16 -41.38
C TRP A 824 30.06 -70.99 -40.60
N GLY A 825 30.54 -69.76 -40.79
CA GLY A 825 30.10 -68.60 -40.00
C GLY A 825 28.81 -67.92 -40.48
N SER A 826 28.37 -68.16 -41.72
CA SER A 826 27.20 -67.47 -42.27
C SER A 826 25.87 -68.08 -41.84
N GLY A 827 25.83 -69.38 -41.48
CA GLY A 827 24.58 -70.11 -41.28
C GLY A 827 23.71 -70.21 -42.54
N ASP A 828 24.21 -69.70 -43.67
CA ASP A 828 23.52 -69.71 -44.95
C ASP A 828 23.67 -71.08 -45.58
N GLU A 829 22.58 -71.60 -46.14
CA GLU A 829 22.57 -72.87 -46.80
C GLU A 829 23.23 -72.71 -48.17
N PHE A 830 24.32 -73.42 -48.40
CA PHE A 830 24.92 -73.51 -49.72
C PHE A 830 24.31 -74.68 -50.47
N TRP A 831 23.98 -74.46 -51.73
CA TRP A 831 23.47 -75.49 -52.61
C TRP A 831 24.22 -75.46 -53.93
N ASP A 832 24.52 -76.63 -54.46
CA ASP A 832 25.23 -76.86 -55.72
C ASP A 832 24.53 -77.98 -56.46
N TRP A 833 23.80 -77.58 -57.49
CA TRP A 833 22.94 -78.45 -58.27
C TRP A 833 23.61 -78.81 -59.59
N ASP A 834 23.88 -80.09 -59.79
CA ASP A 834 24.23 -80.66 -61.08
C ASP A 834 22.94 -81.05 -61.81
N ILE A 835 22.60 -80.25 -62.81
CA ILE A 835 21.34 -80.32 -63.54
C ILE A 835 21.31 -81.59 -64.42
N THR A 836 22.46 -82.05 -64.90
CA THR A 836 22.60 -83.23 -65.77
C THR A 836 22.38 -84.54 -65.03
N SER A 837 22.92 -84.65 -63.81
CA SER A 837 22.76 -85.84 -62.97
C SER A 837 21.52 -85.78 -62.07
N SER A 838 20.81 -84.64 -62.07
CA SER A 838 19.66 -84.38 -61.19
C SER A 838 20.01 -84.49 -59.69
N VAL A 839 21.29 -84.34 -59.33
CA VAL A 839 21.76 -84.43 -57.95
C VAL A 839 22.05 -83.02 -57.42
N ALA A 840 21.42 -82.70 -56.28
CA ALA A 840 21.69 -81.50 -55.52
C ALA A 840 22.63 -81.82 -54.35
N THR A 841 23.74 -81.09 -54.26
CA THR A 841 24.63 -81.14 -53.11
C THR A 841 24.35 -79.91 -52.25
N ARG A 842 24.04 -80.11 -50.97
CA ARG A 842 23.75 -79.00 -50.06
C ARG A 842 24.64 -79.05 -48.82
N ALA A 843 24.98 -77.88 -48.28
CA ALA A 843 25.71 -77.71 -47.03
C ALA A 843 25.01 -76.64 -46.18
N ASN A 844 24.93 -76.85 -44.86
CA ASN A 844 24.21 -75.97 -43.93
C ASN A 844 22.68 -75.86 -44.20
N VAL A 845 22.02 -77.01 -44.46
CA VAL A 845 20.58 -77.07 -44.79
C VAL A 845 19.69 -76.66 -43.63
N PHE A 846 18.79 -75.71 -43.89
CA PHE A 846 17.74 -75.32 -42.92
C PHE A 846 16.34 -75.23 -43.53
N LEU A 847 16.20 -75.38 -44.85
CA LEU A 847 14.90 -75.51 -45.51
C LEU A 847 14.49 -76.97 -45.67
N LYS A 848 13.18 -77.21 -45.73
CA LYS A 848 12.64 -78.56 -45.91
C LYS A 848 12.58 -78.91 -47.38
N TYR A 849 13.30 -79.97 -47.74
CA TYR A 849 13.31 -80.54 -49.08
C TYR A 849 12.79 -81.98 -49.06
N PRO A 850 12.21 -82.49 -50.17
CA PRO A 850 11.80 -83.88 -50.28
C PRO A 850 13.00 -84.85 -50.24
N ASP A 851 12.88 -86.00 -49.55
CA ASP A 851 13.96 -86.95 -49.22
C ASP A 851 14.81 -87.46 -50.42
N LYS A 852 14.30 -87.34 -51.65
CA LYS A 852 15.01 -87.64 -52.89
C LYS A 852 14.81 -86.51 -53.90
N GLU A 853 15.65 -85.48 -53.77
CA GLU A 853 15.73 -84.34 -54.68
C GLU A 853 16.22 -84.82 -56.06
N THR A 854 15.30 -84.98 -57.01
CA THR A 854 15.60 -85.47 -58.37
C THR A 854 15.12 -84.51 -59.47
N GLU A 855 14.16 -83.64 -59.16
CA GLU A 855 13.68 -82.60 -60.07
C GLU A 855 13.52 -81.25 -59.34
N LEU A 856 14.25 -80.23 -59.80
CA LEU A 856 14.25 -78.87 -59.24
C LEU A 856 12.82 -78.28 -59.16
N THR A 857 11.98 -78.54 -60.17
CA THR A 857 10.60 -78.02 -60.22
C THR A 857 9.74 -78.59 -59.09
N GLN A 858 9.88 -79.90 -58.79
CA GLN A 858 9.12 -80.52 -57.70
C GLN A 858 9.58 -80.01 -56.34
N THR A 859 10.89 -79.83 -56.15
CA THR A 859 11.42 -79.18 -54.95
C THR A 859 10.86 -77.78 -54.76
N MET A 860 10.85 -76.94 -55.81
CA MET A 860 10.31 -75.59 -55.71
C MET A 860 8.82 -75.59 -55.32
N ILE A 861 8.02 -76.48 -55.90
CA ILE A 861 6.59 -76.60 -55.55
C ILE A 861 6.40 -77.00 -54.08
N ALA A 862 7.25 -77.91 -53.56
CA ALA A 862 7.14 -78.37 -52.19
C ALA A 862 7.67 -77.37 -51.15
N SER A 863 8.65 -76.54 -51.53
CA SER A 863 9.44 -75.74 -50.59
C SER A 863 9.27 -74.21 -50.73
N VAL A 864 8.60 -73.69 -51.76
CA VAL A 864 8.38 -72.24 -51.99
C VAL A 864 6.90 -71.89 -51.84
N HIS A 865 6.59 -70.73 -51.24
CA HIS A 865 5.22 -70.30 -51.00
C HIS A 865 4.42 -70.15 -52.31
N PRO A 866 3.15 -70.60 -52.39
CA PRO A 866 2.38 -70.62 -53.64
C PRO A 866 2.26 -69.28 -54.37
N GLU A 867 2.20 -68.18 -53.62
CA GLU A 867 2.14 -66.81 -54.19
C GLU A 867 3.48 -66.35 -54.79
N ASP A 868 4.61 -66.84 -54.26
CA ASP A 868 5.95 -66.43 -54.70
C ASP A 868 6.50 -67.37 -55.80
N LEU A 869 5.92 -68.58 -55.92
CA LEU A 869 6.31 -69.63 -56.85
C LEU A 869 6.34 -69.21 -58.34
N PRO A 870 5.38 -68.44 -58.89
CA PRO A 870 5.44 -68.00 -60.29
C PRO A 870 6.67 -67.13 -60.58
N THR A 871 7.03 -66.27 -59.62
CA THR A 871 8.16 -65.34 -59.73
C THR A 871 9.49 -66.09 -59.58
N VAL A 872 9.59 -66.99 -58.59
CA VAL A 872 10.80 -67.78 -58.34
C VAL A 872 11.07 -68.76 -59.48
N SER A 873 10.04 -69.43 -59.99
CA SER A 873 10.17 -70.35 -61.13
C SER A 873 10.53 -69.62 -62.43
N ALA A 874 9.97 -68.42 -62.68
CA ALA A 874 10.35 -67.60 -63.83
C ALA A 874 11.84 -67.20 -63.78
N VAL A 875 12.35 -66.82 -62.61
CA VAL A 875 13.77 -66.48 -62.42
C VAL A 875 14.67 -67.71 -62.58
N ALA A 876 14.31 -68.85 -62.01
CA ALA A 876 15.06 -70.09 -62.17
C ALA A 876 15.12 -70.56 -63.62
N ASN A 877 14.00 -70.54 -64.34
CA ASN A 877 13.91 -70.94 -65.75
C ASN A 877 14.63 -69.97 -66.69
N SER A 878 14.53 -68.66 -66.44
CA SER A 878 15.25 -67.61 -67.17
C SER A 878 16.77 -67.76 -67.01
N CYS A 879 17.27 -68.14 -65.83
CA CYS A 879 18.69 -68.44 -65.64
C CYS A 879 19.16 -69.64 -66.49
N ILE A 880 18.38 -70.73 -66.50
CA ILE A 880 18.75 -71.97 -67.20
C ILE A 880 18.71 -71.79 -68.73
N ASN A 881 17.68 -71.12 -69.25
CA ASN A 881 17.38 -71.07 -70.70
C ASN A 881 17.73 -69.73 -71.38
N ASP A 882 17.62 -68.58 -70.70
CA ASP A 882 17.66 -67.24 -71.32
C ASP A 882 19.02 -66.50 -71.15
N LYS A 883 20.12 -67.26 -71.00
CA LYS A 883 21.52 -66.74 -70.91
C LYS A 883 21.81 -65.74 -69.76
N GLN A 884 21.03 -65.74 -68.67
CA GLN A 884 21.39 -65.01 -67.44
C GLN A 884 22.21 -65.87 -66.49
N ASP A 885 23.39 -65.41 -66.08
CA ASP A 885 24.34 -66.22 -65.31
C ASP A 885 24.19 -66.11 -63.78
N LYS A 886 23.40 -65.17 -63.26
CA LYS A 886 23.18 -64.97 -61.80
C LYS A 886 21.76 -64.51 -61.49
N PHE A 887 21.25 -64.91 -60.34
CA PHE A 887 20.02 -64.36 -59.78
C PHE A 887 20.14 -64.08 -58.28
N SER A 888 19.33 -63.14 -57.80
CA SER A 888 19.12 -62.87 -56.39
C SER A 888 17.63 -62.60 -56.22
N ILE A 889 16.95 -63.41 -55.44
CA ILE A 889 15.51 -63.28 -55.21
C ILE A 889 15.18 -63.52 -53.75
N THR A 890 14.26 -62.72 -53.24
CA THR A 890 13.69 -62.90 -51.90
C THR A 890 12.30 -63.51 -52.05
N TYR A 891 12.04 -64.59 -51.32
CA TYR A 891 10.75 -65.27 -51.33
C TYR A 891 10.52 -66.00 -50.01
N ARG A 892 9.29 -66.47 -49.78
CA ARG A 892 8.96 -67.31 -48.62
C ARG A 892 9.20 -68.78 -48.94
N ALA A 893 9.96 -69.46 -48.10
CA ALA A 893 10.29 -70.88 -48.21
C ALA A 893 9.92 -71.64 -46.94
N LEU A 894 9.64 -72.93 -47.07
CA LEU A 894 9.26 -73.79 -45.95
C LEU A 894 10.50 -74.23 -45.17
N ASP A 895 10.55 -73.96 -43.88
CA ASP A 895 11.62 -74.46 -43.01
C ASP A 895 11.42 -75.95 -42.63
N LEU A 896 12.41 -76.55 -41.96
CA LEU A 896 12.36 -77.95 -41.51
C LEU A 896 11.16 -78.27 -40.59
N HIS A 897 10.61 -77.27 -39.90
CA HIS A 897 9.47 -77.42 -38.97
C HIS A 897 8.11 -77.29 -39.67
N GLY A 898 8.08 -76.77 -40.88
CA GLY A 898 6.88 -76.64 -41.71
C GLY A 898 6.34 -75.22 -41.83
N ASP A 899 7.06 -74.22 -41.31
CA ASP A 899 6.64 -72.82 -41.30
C ASP A 899 7.22 -72.05 -42.52
N TRP A 900 6.49 -71.03 -42.98
CA TRP A 900 6.95 -70.18 -44.08
C TRP A 900 7.86 -69.07 -43.56
N ILE A 901 9.13 -69.10 -43.95
CA ILE A 901 10.13 -68.08 -43.60
C ILE A 901 10.59 -67.29 -44.82
N TRP A 902 10.84 -66.00 -44.65
CA TRP A 902 11.46 -65.20 -45.70
C TRP A 902 12.92 -65.60 -45.87
N VAL A 903 13.28 -65.94 -47.10
CA VAL A 903 14.65 -66.28 -47.47
C VAL A 903 15.12 -65.44 -48.65
N LEU A 904 16.41 -65.18 -48.68
CA LEU A 904 17.11 -64.57 -49.80
C LEU A 904 17.96 -65.65 -50.47
N ASN A 905 17.58 -66.05 -51.68
CA ASN A 905 18.31 -67.03 -52.49
C ASN A 905 19.13 -66.31 -53.55
N ARG A 906 20.42 -66.64 -53.63
CA ARG A 906 21.36 -66.13 -54.63
C ARG A 906 22.04 -67.29 -55.32
N GLY A 907 21.71 -67.52 -56.59
CA GLY A 907 22.32 -68.57 -57.40
C GLY A 907 23.12 -68.02 -58.57
N GLN A 908 24.15 -68.75 -58.96
CA GLN A 908 24.99 -68.47 -60.13
C GLN A 908 25.24 -69.76 -60.91
N ILE A 909 25.14 -69.70 -62.23
CA ILE A 909 25.59 -70.80 -63.10
C ILE A 909 27.11 -70.91 -63.02
N VAL A 910 27.58 -72.09 -62.64
CA VAL A 910 29.01 -72.40 -62.51
C VAL A 910 29.54 -73.13 -63.74
N GLU A 911 28.68 -73.82 -64.50
CA GLU A 911 29.07 -74.58 -65.70
C GLU A 911 27.92 -74.69 -66.73
N ARG A 912 28.21 -74.61 -68.04
CA ARG A 912 27.26 -74.74 -69.17
C ARG A 912 27.74 -75.81 -70.15
N ASP A 913 26.82 -76.49 -70.85
CA ASP A 913 27.16 -77.46 -71.89
C ASP A 913 27.49 -76.83 -73.25
N SER A 914 27.90 -77.67 -74.21
CA SER A 914 28.27 -77.27 -75.58
C SER A 914 27.11 -76.66 -76.40
N ARG A 915 25.85 -76.76 -75.96
CA ARG A 915 24.68 -76.09 -76.56
C ARG A 915 24.32 -74.79 -75.83
N GLY A 916 25.10 -74.42 -74.81
CA GLY A 916 24.96 -73.19 -74.03
C GLY A 916 24.00 -73.29 -72.84
N GLN A 917 23.48 -74.47 -72.53
CA GLN A 917 22.52 -74.67 -71.44
C GLN A 917 23.25 -74.87 -70.11
N GLY A 918 22.77 -74.27 -69.02
CA GLY A 918 23.38 -74.44 -67.69
C GLY A 918 23.30 -75.89 -67.24
N ILE A 919 24.44 -76.50 -66.94
CA ILE A 919 24.51 -77.87 -66.41
C ILE A 919 24.85 -77.92 -64.92
N ARG A 920 25.36 -76.82 -64.35
CA ARG A 920 25.61 -76.72 -62.91
C ARG A 920 25.31 -75.31 -62.39
N ILE A 921 24.57 -75.22 -61.28
CA ILE A 921 24.25 -73.97 -60.59
C ILE A 921 24.62 -74.10 -59.12
N ALA A 922 25.35 -73.14 -58.59
CA ALA A 922 25.63 -73.06 -57.16
C ALA A 922 25.15 -71.73 -56.59
N GLY A 923 24.71 -71.76 -55.35
CA GLY A 923 24.13 -70.60 -54.69
C GLY A 923 24.10 -70.73 -53.19
N THR A 924 23.65 -69.66 -52.55
CA THR A 924 23.38 -69.65 -51.12
C THR A 924 21.96 -69.16 -50.83
N ILE A 925 21.34 -69.73 -49.79
CA ILE A 925 20.06 -69.31 -49.26
C ILE A 925 20.28 -68.81 -47.84
N LYS A 926 19.80 -67.60 -47.57
CA LYS A 926 19.89 -66.94 -46.28
C LYS A 926 18.51 -66.77 -45.66
N ASN A 927 18.31 -67.22 -44.43
CA ASN A 927 17.11 -66.89 -43.65
C ASN A 927 17.14 -65.40 -43.28
N ILE A 928 16.13 -64.64 -43.70
CA ILE A 928 15.98 -63.21 -43.41
C ILE A 928 14.70 -62.91 -42.62
N GLN A 929 14.04 -63.92 -42.05
CA GLN A 929 12.80 -63.76 -41.27
C GLN A 929 12.98 -62.80 -40.09
N GLN A 930 14.01 -63.03 -39.27
CA GLN A 930 14.32 -62.19 -38.11
C GLN A 930 14.67 -60.75 -38.51
N GLN A 931 15.30 -60.55 -39.68
CA GLN A 931 15.60 -59.21 -40.20
C GLN A 931 14.32 -58.47 -40.58
N LYS A 932 13.33 -59.16 -41.18
CA LYS A 932 12.03 -58.58 -41.52
C LYS A 932 11.17 -58.26 -40.29
N GLU A 933 11.19 -59.11 -39.27
CA GLU A 933 10.48 -58.86 -38.01
C GLU A 933 11.14 -57.75 -37.19
N THR A 934 12.47 -57.72 -37.11
CA THR A 934 13.21 -56.65 -36.41
C THR A 934 13.03 -55.31 -37.11
N GLU A 935 13.02 -55.26 -38.45
CA GLU A 935 12.76 -54.02 -39.20
C GLU A 935 11.34 -53.45 -38.93
N HIS A 936 10.35 -54.32 -38.74
CA HIS A 936 8.99 -53.92 -38.35
C HIS A 936 8.93 -53.46 -36.89
N GLN A 937 9.45 -54.28 -35.96
CA GLN A 937 9.45 -53.97 -34.53
C GLN A 937 10.25 -52.72 -34.19
N LEU A 938 11.39 -52.48 -34.86
CA LEU A 938 12.21 -51.29 -34.64
C LEU A 938 11.52 -50.03 -35.16
N ARG A 939 10.71 -50.12 -36.23
CA ARG A 939 9.88 -49.00 -36.70
C ARG A 939 8.77 -48.67 -35.70
N GLU A 940 8.06 -49.67 -35.20
CA GLU A 940 7.00 -49.46 -34.20
C GLU A 940 7.57 -48.97 -32.85
N LEU A 941 8.68 -49.57 -32.39
CA LEU A 941 9.34 -49.21 -31.14
C LEU A 941 9.93 -47.80 -31.21
N ASN A 942 10.53 -47.39 -32.33
CA ASN A 942 11.03 -46.02 -32.50
C ASN A 942 9.89 -45.00 -32.49
N GLN A 943 8.75 -45.28 -33.13
CA GLN A 943 7.58 -44.40 -33.07
C GLN A 943 7.00 -44.29 -31.66
N ASP A 944 6.90 -45.40 -30.92
CA ASP A 944 6.43 -45.40 -29.54
C ASP A 944 7.43 -44.72 -28.57
N LEU A 945 8.74 -44.98 -28.73
CA LEU A 945 9.79 -44.31 -27.96
C LEU A 945 9.80 -42.80 -28.23
N GLU A 946 9.71 -42.36 -29.49
CA GLU A 946 9.63 -40.93 -29.82
C GLU A 946 8.40 -40.29 -29.18
N THR A 947 7.25 -40.96 -29.20
CA THR A 947 6.02 -40.47 -28.58
C THR A 947 6.17 -40.36 -27.05
N ARG A 948 6.73 -41.39 -26.40
CA ARG A 948 6.95 -41.41 -24.94
C ARG A 948 8.02 -40.41 -24.50
N VAL A 949 9.12 -40.28 -25.23
CA VAL A 949 10.17 -39.29 -24.92
C VAL A 949 9.58 -37.89 -25.04
N THR A 950 8.83 -37.60 -26.11
CA THR A 950 8.19 -36.28 -26.27
C THR A 950 7.21 -35.97 -25.14
N ALA A 951 6.36 -36.93 -24.76
CA ALA A 951 5.43 -36.79 -23.64
C ALA A 951 6.15 -36.62 -22.28
N ARG A 952 7.21 -37.41 -22.04
CA ARG A 952 8.00 -37.34 -20.80
C ARG A 952 8.82 -36.06 -20.70
N THR A 953 9.35 -35.57 -21.80
CA THR A 953 10.07 -34.29 -21.86
C THR A 953 9.13 -33.12 -21.61
N GLN A 954 7.89 -33.15 -22.13
CA GLN A 954 6.88 -32.14 -21.81
C GLN A 954 6.46 -32.18 -20.33
N GLU A 955 6.22 -33.38 -19.76
CA GLU A 955 5.89 -33.55 -18.34
C GLU A 955 7.02 -33.07 -17.41
N LEU A 956 8.27 -33.39 -17.74
CA LEU A 956 9.45 -32.94 -16.99
C LEU A 956 9.64 -31.43 -17.09
N GLN A 957 9.42 -30.85 -18.27
CA GLN A 957 9.50 -29.40 -18.45
C GLN A 957 8.42 -28.70 -17.60
N GLN A 958 7.18 -29.19 -17.65
CA GLN A 958 6.09 -28.65 -16.83
C GLN A 958 6.40 -28.74 -15.33
N ARG A 959 6.91 -29.88 -14.85
CA ARG A 959 7.29 -30.01 -13.43
C ARG A 959 8.47 -29.13 -13.03
N ASN A 960 9.44 -28.92 -13.92
CA ASN A 960 10.54 -28.00 -13.64
C ASN A 960 10.05 -26.56 -13.55
N ASP A 961 9.11 -26.17 -14.42
CA ASP A 961 8.52 -24.84 -14.41
C ASP A 961 7.65 -24.62 -13.16
N GLU A 962 6.87 -25.63 -12.75
CA GLU A 962 6.12 -25.65 -11.48
C GLU A 962 7.07 -25.54 -10.27
N LEU A 963 8.14 -26.35 -10.23
CA LEU A 963 9.10 -26.35 -9.13
C LEU A 963 9.82 -25.01 -9.01
N LYS A 964 10.20 -24.41 -10.14
CA LYS A 964 10.83 -23.10 -10.18
C LYS A 964 9.89 -22.03 -9.62
N HIS A 965 8.62 -22.06 -10.02
CA HIS A 965 7.61 -21.16 -9.49
C HIS A 965 7.43 -21.34 -7.97
N THR A 966 7.33 -22.57 -7.47
CA THR A 966 7.20 -22.83 -6.02
C THR A 966 8.44 -22.37 -5.25
N LEU A 967 9.64 -22.49 -5.84
CA LEU A 967 10.88 -22.07 -5.21
C LEU A 967 11.00 -20.54 -5.15
N ASP A 968 10.55 -19.84 -6.20
CA ASP A 968 10.47 -18.38 -6.23
C ASP A 968 9.42 -17.85 -5.24
N GLU A 969 8.25 -18.50 -5.14
CA GLU A 969 7.25 -18.20 -4.10
C GLU A 969 7.81 -18.42 -2.71
N LEU A 970 8.49 -19.53 -2.46
CA LEU A 970 9.04 -19.85 -1.14
C LEU A 970 10.11 -18.83 -0.72
N LYS A 971 11.00 -18.41 -1.64
CA LYS A 971 11.98 -17.34 -1.38
C LYS A 971 11.29 -16.01 -1.08
N HIS A 972 10.24 -15.68 -1.82
CA HIS A 972 9.48 -14.46 -1.61
C HIS A 972 8.79 -14.45 -0.24
N THR A 973 8.06 -15.53 0.09
CA THR A 973 7.42 -15.71 1.40
C THR A 973 8.44 -15.72 2.54
N GLN A 974 9.62 -16.30 2.34
CA GLN A 974 10.70 -16.26 3.33
C GLN A 974 11.20 -14.83 3.58
N GLY A 975 11.35 -14.02 2.52
CA GLY A 975 11.68 -12.60 2.64
C GLY A 975 10.62 -11.81 3.41
N GLU A 976 9.35 -11.98 3.04
CA GLU A 976 8.23 -11.31 3.72
C GLU A 976 8.12 -11.67 5.21
N LEU A 977 8.35 -12.93 5.57
CA LEU A 977 8.33 -13.37 6.97
C LEU A 977 9.50 -12.81 7.77
N LEU A 978 10.68 -12.68 7.16
CA LEU A 978 11.85 -12.08 7.78
C LEU A 978 11.61 -10.59 8.08
N ASP A 979 10.98 -9.87 7.17
CA ASP A 979 10.61 -8.46 7.38
C ASP A 979 9.49 -8.30 8.43
N LYS A 980 8.51 -9.21 8.45
CA LYS A 980 7.50 -9.25 9.53
C LYS A 980 8.12 -9.50 10.90
N GLU A 981 9.11 -10.39 11.00
CA GLU A 981 9.83 -10.66 12.26
C GLU A 981 10.66 -9.44 12.70
N LYS A 982 11.34 -8.75 11.77
CA LYS A 982 12.03 -7.49 12.06
C LYS A 982 11.07 -6.44 12.63
N MET A 983 9.89 -6.29 12.03
CA MET A 983 8.86 -5.36 12.50
C MET A 983 8.27 -5.76 13.86
N ALA A 984 8.10 -7.06 14.12
CA ALA A 984 7.64 -7.56 15.41
C ALA A 984 8.68 -7.31 16.54
N ALA A 985 9.96 -7.53 16.26
CA ALA A 985 11.05 -7.21 17.20
C ALA A 985 11.13 -5.71 17.50
N LEU A 986 11.01 -4.86 16.47
CA LEU A 986 10.93 -3.41 16.63
C LEU A 986 9.70 -3.00 17.45
N GLY A 987 8.53 -3.60 17.19
CA GLY A 987 7.30 -3.38 17.93
C GLY A 987 7.40 -3.74 19.41
N GLY A 988 8.07 -4.86 19.74
CA GLY A 988 8.35 -5.27 21.12
C GLY A 988 9.25 -4.27 21.87
N LEU A 989 10.27 -3.74 21.20
CA LEU A 989 11.15 -2.71 21.75
C LEU A 989 10.40 -1.40 22.00
N VAL A 990 9.61 -0.94 21.03
CA VAL A 990 8.81 0.29 21.15
C VAL A 990 7.84 0.18 22.32
N ALA A 991 7.13 -0.95 22.47
CA ALA A 991 6.20 -1.17 23.57
C ALA A 991 6.89 -1.15 24.94
N SER A 992 8.04 -1.83 25.06
CA SER A 992 8.84 -1.88 26.29
C SER A 992 9.39 -0.49 26.67
N ILE A 993 9.94 0.23 25.71
CA ILE A 993 10.53 1.55 25.94
C ILE A 993 9.45 2.59 26.23
N THR A 994 8.30 2.50 25.57
CA THR A 994 7.15 3.36 25.89
C THR A 994 6.73 3.19 27.35
N HIS A 995 6.65 1.95 27.85
CA HIS A 995 6.33 1.69 29.25
C HIS A 995 7.40 2.24 30.21
N GLU A 996 8.69 2.04 29.92
CA GLU A 996 9.79 2.53 30.78
C GLU A 996 10.07 4.04 30.66
N VAL A 997 9.63 4.70 29.59
CA VAL A 997 9.65 6.16 29.45
C VAL A 997 8.44 6.76 30.16
N ASN A 998 7.28 6.10 30.10
CA ASN A 998 6.07 6.54 30.79
C ASN A 998 6.22 6.50 32.32
N THR A 999 6.99 5.56 32.88
CA THR A 999 7.23 5.50 34.34
C THR A 999 7.90 6.76 34.90
N PRO A 1000 9.10 7.19 34.46
CA PRO A 1000 9.72 8.42 34.94
C PRO A 1000 8.90 9.66 34.58
N ILE A 1001 8.29 9.72 33.39
CA ILE A 1001 7.41 10.83 33.01
C ILE A 1001 6.19 10.91 33.93
N GLY A 1002 5.57 9.78 34.25
CA GLY A 1002 4.43 9.69 35.17
C GLY A 1002 4.80 10.17 36.56
N ILE A 1003 5.95 9.74 37.10
CA ILE A 1003 6.48 10.23 38.39
C ILE A 1003 6.72 11.75 38.33
N SER A 1004 7.28 12.27 37.24
CA SER A 1004 7.45 13.72 37.05
C SER A 1004 6.10 14.45 37.03
N VAL A 1005 5.10 13.94 36.32
CA VAL A 1005 3.73 14.52 36.26
C VAL A 1005 3.06 14.51 37.64
N THR A 1006 3.19 13.41 38.39
CA THR A 1006 2.69 13.33 39.77
C THR A 1006 3.39 14.34 40.68
N ALA A 1007 4.72 14.45 40.59
CA ALA A 1007 5.49 15.43 41.36
C ALA A 1007 5.13 16.88 40.98
N THR A 1008 4.89 17.17 39.70
CA THR A 1008 4.40 18.50 39.25
C THR A 1008 2.99 18.80 39.77
N SER A 1009 2.10 17.81 39.76
CA SER A 1009 0.72 17.97 40.24
C SER A 1009 0.69 18.23 41.75
N HIS A 1010 1.48 17.48 42.53
CA HIS A 1010 1.64 17.70 43.96
C HIS A 1010 2.26 19.07 44.25
N LEU A 1011 3.31 19.47 43.50
CA LEU A 1011 3.91 20.79 43.62
C LEU A 1011 2.89 21.92 43.38
N GLN A 1012 2.04 21.77 42.34
CA GLN A 1012 0.99 22.75 42.04
C GLN A 1012 -0.05 22.85 43.16
N GLU A 1013 -0.41 21.73 43.79
CA GLU A 1013 -1.30 21.68 44.94
C GLU A 1013 -0.66 22.33 46.18
N SER A 1014 0.58 21.97 46.52
CA SER A 1014 1.33 22.59 47.62
C SER A 1014 1.46 24.11 47.44
N VAL A 1015 1.71 24.61 46.22
CA VAL A 1015 1.74 26.05 45.89
C VAL A 1015 0.39 26.71 46.16
N ASN A 1016 -0.71 26.07 45.76
CA ASN A 1016 -2.05 26.61 45.95
C ASN A 1016 -2.43 26.69 47.44
N ILE A 1017 -2.16 25.61 48.20
CA ILE A 1017 -2.41 25.56 49.65
C ILE A 1017 -1.60 26.63 50.36
N PHE A 1018 -0.32 26.77 50.02
CA PHE A 1018 0.56 27.79 50.61
C PHE A 1018 0.07 29.20 50.31
N ASN A 1019 -0.27 29.52 49.05
CA ASN A 1019 -0.77 30.84 48.66
C ASN A 1019 -2.10 31.18 49.36
N GLN A 1020 -2.98 30.20 49.56
CA GLN A 1020 -4.24 30.41 50.28
C GLN A 1020 -4.01 30.73 51.76
N ARG A 1021 -3.16 29.97 52.45
CA ARG A 1021 -2.80 30.26 53.86
C ARG A 1021 -2.07 31.58 54.01
N TYR A 1022 -1.20 31.91 53.05
CA TYR A 1022 -0.47 33.18 53.03
C TYR A 1022 -1.42 34.37 52.89
N ALA A 1023 -2.41 34.28 51.99
CA ALA A 1023 -3.43 35.30 51.81
C ALA A 1023 -4.32 35.50 53.05
N GLN A 1024 -4.49 34.46 53.87
CA GLN A 1024 -5.24 34.50 55.13
C GLN A 1024 -4.42 35.02 56.32
N GLY A 1025 -3.10 35.21 56.16
CA GLY A 1025 -2.19 35.62 57.23
C GLY A 1025 -1.89 34.49 58.23
N GLU A 1026 -2.13 33.24 57.85
CA GLU A 1026 -2.08 32.05 58.72
C GLU A 1026 -0.83 31.16 58.48
N VAL A 1027 0.22 31.68 57.83
CA VAL A 1027 1.45 30.90 57.56
C VAL A 1027 2.39 30.98 58.76
N SER A 1028 2.62 29.84 59.42
CA SER A 1028 3.66 29.71 60.45
C SER A 1028 5.05 29.50 59.83
N HIS A 1029 6.09 29.60 60.67
CA HIS A 1029 7.46 29.31 60.23
C HIS A 1029 7.63 27.83 59.82
N GLU A 1030 6.97 26.90 60.53
CA GLU A 1030 6.97 25.46 60.22
C GLU A 1030 6.27 25.18 58.89
N ASP A 1031 5.13 25.83 58.61
CA ASP A 1031 4.42 25.68 57.32
C ASP A 1031 5.28 26.11 56.14
N PHE A 1032 6.08 27.18 56.31
CA PHE A 1032 6.99 27.65 55.27
C PHE A 1032 8.17 26.71 55.05
N GLU A 1033 8.75 26.16 56.13
CA GLU A 1033 9.85 25.21 56.05
C GLU A 1033 9.40 23.88 55.42
N GLN A 1034 8.21 23.39 55.79
CA GLN A 1034 7.60 22.22 55.17
C GLN A 1034 7.36 22.45 53.67
N TYR A 1035 6.77 23.59 53.30
CA TYR A 1035 6.55 23.94 51.89
C TYR A 1035 7.87 23.98 51.09
N GLN A 1036 8.94 24.58 51.64
CA GLN A 1036 10.25 24.58 50.97
C GLN A 1036 10.81 23.18 50.75
N ASN A 1037 10.69 22.30 51.76
CA ASN A 1037 11.16 20.93 51.68
C ASN A 1037 10.37 20.13 50.63
N GLU A 1038 9.04 20.26 50.61
CA GLU A 1038 8.17 19.64 49.60
C GLU A 1038 8.53 20.09 48.18
N VAL A 1039 8.77 21.40 47.98
CA VAL A 1039 9.21 21.97 46.70
C VAL A 1039 10.56 21.39 46.26
N ALA A 1040 11.53 21.32 47.18
CA ALA A 1040 12.87 20.81 46.89
C ALA A 1040 12.85 19.32 46.53
N GLU A 1041 12.08 18.50 47.25
CA GLU A 1041 11.92 17.07 46.95
C GLU A 1041 11.22 16.84 45.61
N CYS A 1042 10.14 17.57 45.32
CA CYS A 1042 9.43 17.47 44.04
C CYS A 1042 10.34 17.87 42.86
N CYS A 1043 11.14 18.93 43.00
CA CYS A 1043 12.10 19.35 41.97
C CYS A 1043 13.20 18.30 41.74
N LYS A 1044 13.73 17.68 42.81
CA LYS A 1044 14.74 16.62 42.71
C LYS A 1044 14.18 15.35 42.07
N LEU A 1045 12.96 14.96 42.43
CA LEU A 1045 12.25 13.83 41.83
C LEU A 1045 11.97 14.08 40.34
N MET A 1046 11.51 15.27 39.96
CA MET A 1046 11.31 15.62 38.55
C MET A 1046 12.62 15.54 37.76
N LEU A 1047 13.68 16.19 38.24
CA LEU A 1047 14.94 16.28 37.50
C LEU A 1047 15.56 14.90 37.26
N SER A 1048 15.67 14.08 38.31
CA SER A 1048 16.25 12.73 38.20
C SER A 1048 15.47 11.80 37.26
N ASN A 1049 14.13 11.90 37.26
CA ASN A 1049 13.29 11.10 36.37
C ASN A 1049 13.31 11.64 34.93
N LEU A 1050 13.32 12.96 34.72
CA LEU A 1050 13.46 13.55 33.38
C LEU A 1050 14.83 13.23 32.75
N GLU A 1051 15.91 13.24 33.55
CA GLU A 1051 17.24 12.81 33.10
C GLU A 1051 17.28 11.31 32.75
N ARG A 1052 16.57 10.47 33.50
CA ARG A 1052 16.42 9.05 33.20
C ARG A 1052 15.65 8.84 31.88
N ALA A 1053 14.53 9.54 31.71
CA ALA A 1053 13.74 9.50 30.47
C ALA A 1053 14.56 9.97 29.27
N SER A 1054 15.30 11.08 29.41
CA SER A 1054 16.17 11.63 28.36
C SER A 1054 17.25 10.64 27.94
N ARG A 1055 17.93 9.99 28.90
CA ARG A 1055 18.94 8.95 28.60
C ARG A 1055 18.34 7.75 27.87
N LEU A 1056 17.16 7.28 28.28
CA LEU A 1056 16.46 6.19 27.61
C LEU A 1056 16.08 6.56 26.17
N ILE A 1057 15.55 7.77 25.94
CA ILE A 1057 15.18 8.26 24.60
C ILE A 1057 16.40 8.42 23.71
N ALA A 1058 17.51 8.97 24.23
CA ALA A 1058 18.75 9.15 23.48
C ALA A 1058 19.36 7.81 23.05
N SER A 1059 19.44 6.84 23.98
CA SER A 1059 19.90 5.48 23.69
C SER A 1059 18.98 4.77 22.69
N PHE A 1060 17.66 4.85 22.88
CA PHE A 1060 16.69 4.28 21.94
C PHE A 1060 16.81 4.86 20.53
N LYS A 1061 16.91 6.19 20.40
CA LYS A 1061 17.05 6.86 19.10
C LYS A 1061 18.29 6.37 18.37
N LYS A 1062 19.42 6.24 19.07
CA LYS A 1062 20.68 5.79 18.48
C LYS A 1062 20.59 4.33 18.00
N VAL A 1063 20.09 3.43 18.86
CA VAL A 1063 19.92 2.01 18.52
C VAL A 1063 18.88 1.78 17.41
N SER A 1064 17.78 2.55 17.38
CA SER A 1064 16.72 2.40 16.37
C SER A 1064 17.15 2.87 14.97
N VAL A 1065 17.96 3.94 14.91
CA VAL A 1065 18.56 4.40 13.65
C VAL A 1065 19.55 3.35 13.13
N ASP A 1066 20.38 2.79 14.02
CA ASP A 1066 21.38 1.79 13.66
C ASP A 1066 20.78 0.41 13.29
N GLN A 1067 19.55 0.10 13.73
CA GLN A 1067 18.81 -1.11 13.28
C GLN A 1067 18.20 -0.98 11.89
N SER A 1068 17.91 0.25 11.44
CA SER A 1068 17.20 0.52 10.19
C SER A 1068 18.13 0.87 9.02
N HIS A 1069 19.43 1.12 9.30
CA HIS A 1069 20.44 1.49 8.32
C HIS A 1069 21.61 0.49 8.33
N GLU A 1070 22.07 0.06 7.16
CA GLU A 1070 23.22 -0.86 6.98
C GLU A 1070 24.56 -0.11 6.84
N ASP A 1071 24.71 1.04 7.52
CA ASP A 1071 25.88 1.88 7.37
C ASP A 1071 27.11 1.28 8.11
N ILE A 1072 28.17 1.01 7.35
CA ILE A 1072 29.47 0.60 7.89
C ILE A 1072 30.19 1.84 8.43
N ARG A 1073 30.49 1.85 9.74
CA ARG A 1073 31.23 2.94 10.39
C ARG A 1073 32.23 2.43 11.43
N GLU A 1074 33.14 3.31 11.84
CA GLU A 1074 34.05 3.05 12.97
C GLU A 1074 33.36 3.40 14.29
N PHE A 1075 33.40 2.49 15.27
CA PHE A 1075 32.85 2.71 16.59
C PHE A 1075 33.55 1.86 17.66
N ASP A 1076 33.50 2.33 18.91
CA ASP A 1076 33.95 1.57 20.07
C ASP A 1076 32.89 0.51 20.44
N LEU A 1077 33.26 -0.76 20.31
CA LEU A 1077 32.36 -1.88 20.59
C LEU A 1077 31.93 -1.92 22.06
N ASN A 1078 32.82 -1.58 23.00
CA ASN A 1078 32.48 -1.59 24.43
C ASN A 1078 31.42 -0.52 24.75
N ALA A 1079 31.62 0.70 24.26
CA ALA A 1079 30.65 1.79 24.44
C ALA A 1079 29.30 1.46 23.79
N TYR A 1080 29.30 0.76 22.65
CA TYR A 1080 28.07 0.31 22.01
C TYR A 1080 27.37 -0.82 22.76
N LEU A 1081 28.12 -1.77 23.35
CA LEU A 1081 27.56 -2.81 24.21
C LEU A 1081 26.79 -2.22 25.40
N GLU A 1082 27.31 -1.16 26.03
CA GLU A 1082 26.60 -0.45 27.10
C GLU A 1082 25.23 0.06 26.62
N GLU A 1083 25.15 0.65 25.42
CA GLU A 1083 23.90 1.13 24.84
C GLU A 1083 22.92 -0.01 24.55
N ILE A 1084 23.42 -1.16 24.04
CA ILE A 1084 22.61 -2.36 23.82
C ILE A 1084 21.99 -2.83 25.13
N PHE A 1085 22.78 -2.94 26.20
CA PHE A 1085 22.29 -3.41 27.50
C PHE A 1085 21.35 -2.41 28.16
N ILE A 1086 21.55 -1.09 28.01
CA ILE A 1086 20.56 -0.08 28.44
C ILE A 1086 19.21 -0.33 27.76
N SER A 1087 19.21 -0.67 26.47
CA SER A 1087 18.00 -0.98 25.71
C SER A 1087 17.37 -2.34 26.05
N LEU A 1088 18.16 -3.35 26.42
CA LEU A 1088 17.67 -4.69 26.78
C LEU A 1088 17.28 -4.81 28.27
N ASN A 1089 17.78 -3.93 29.13
CA ASN A 1089 17.53 -3.94 30.57
C ASN A 1089 16.05 -3.93 30.96
N PRO A 1090 15.14 -3.19 30.29
CA PRO A 1090 13.70 -3.26 30.55
C PRO A 1090 13.10 -4.67 30.46
N MET A 1091 13.61 -5.50 29.55
CA MET A 1091 13.17 -6.88 29.39
C MET A 1091 13.86 -7.79 30.41
N LEU A 1092 15.17 -7.68 30.54
CA LEU A 1092 15.97 -8.56 31.41
C LEU A 1092 15.66 -8.36 32.90
N SER A 1093 15.44 -7.11 33.34
CA SER A 1093 15.12 -6.80 34.75
C SER A 1093 13.77 -7.33 35.24
N ARG A 1094 12.87 -7.70 34.33
CA ARG A 1094 11.57 -8.32 34.65
C ARG A 1094 11.64 -9.83 34.84
N THR A 1095 12.82 -10.41 34.66
CA THR A 1095 13.08 -11.83 34.81
C THR A 1095 13.97 -12.08 36.03
N PRO A 1096 13.91 -13.27 36.65
CA PRO A 1096 14.77 -13.61 37.79
C PRO A 1096 16.23 -13.88 37.38
N HIS A 1097 16.60 -13.69 36.12
CA HIS A 1097 17.93 -14.00 35.59
C HIS A 1097 18.92 -12.85 35.82
N THR A 1098 20.18 -13.20 36.04
CA THR A 1098 21.28 -12.23 36.12
C THR A 1098 22.12 -12.29 34.86
N TYR A 1099 22.65 -11.15 34.45
CA TYR A 1099 23.56 -11.07 33.31
C TYR A 1099 24.85 -10.35 33.64
N GLN A 1100 25.93 -10.76 32.99
CA GLN A 1100 27.23 -10.10 33.05
C GLN A 1100 27.84 -10.04 31.64
N TYR A 1101 28.57 -8.98 31.35
CA TYR A 1101 29.34 -8.90 30.12
C TYR A 1101 30.72 -8.29 30.37
N GLN A 1102 31.70 -8.70 29.56
CA GLN A 1102 33.07 -8.21 29.60
C GLN A 1102 33.54 -7.94 28.17
N CYS A 1103 34.06 -6.73 27.92
CA CYS A 1103 34.66 -6.34 26.66
C CYS A 1103 35.91 -5.49 26.94
N PRO A 1104 36.99 -5.60 26.14
CA PRO A 1104 38.16 -4.75 26.29
C PRO A 1104 37.79 -3.28 26.10
N GLU A 1105 38.37 -2.40 26.94
CA GLU A 1105 38.25 -0.95 26.74
C GLU A 1105 38.91 -0.53 25.42
N GLN A 1106 38.31 0.43 24.71
CA GLN A 1106 38.83 0.99 23.45
C GLN A 1106 38.97 -0.03 22.29
N LEU A 1107 38.06 -1.01 22.20
CA LEU A 1107 38.01 -1.92 21.07
C LEU A 1107 37.29 -1.25 19.88
N ILE A 1108 38.05 -0.52 19.05
CA ILE A 1108 37.53 0.18 17.87
C ILE A 1108 37.40 -0.78 16.70
N ILE A 1109 36.20 -0.86 16.13
CA ILE A 1109 35.89 -1.72 14.99
C ILE A 1109 35.24 -0.93 13.87
N ARG A 1110 35.48 -1.34 12.62
CA ARG A 1110 34.80 -0.84 11.42
C ARG A 1110 33.77 -1.86 10.97
N SER A 1111 32.51 -1.65 11.32
CA SER A 1111 31.43 -2.59 11.03
C SER A 1111 30.06 -1.92 11.01
N THR A 1112 29.00 -2.71 10.85
CA THR A 1112 27.61 -2.25 10.99
C THR A 1112 27.17 -2.44 12.44
N PRO A 1113 26.91 -1.36 13.21
CA PRO A 1113 26.53 -1.48 14.62
C PRO A 1113 25.26 -2.34 14.83
N GLY A 1114 24.24 -2.17 13.96
CA GLY A 1114 22.99 -2.92 14.03
C GLY A 1114 23.15 -4.45 14.01
N ALA A 1115 24.21 -4.96 13.37
CA ALA A 1115 24.53 -6.39 13.35
C ALA A 1115 24.82 -6.94 14.75
N PHE A 1116 25.59 -6.19 15.56
CA PHE A 1116 25.94 -6.59 16.93
C PHE A 1116 24.73 -6.55 17.86
N TYR A 1117 23.89 -5.52 17.73
CA TYR A 1117 22.62 -5.46 18.46
C TYR A 1117 21.77 -6.71 18.20
N GLN A 1118 21.59 -7.06 16.92
CA GLN A 1118 20.74 -8.19 16.53
C GLN A 1118 21.32 -9.53 17.02
N ILE A 1119 22.64 -9.71 16.97
CA ILE A 1119 23.28 -10.91 17.52
C ILE A 1119 23.00 -11.03 19.02
N ILE A 1120 23.28 -9.98 19.77
CA ILE A 1120 23.22 -10.00 21.25
C ILE A 1120 21.78 -10.11 21.73
N SER A 1121 20.86 -9.30 21.19
CA SER A 1121 19.45 -9.36 21.55
C SER A 1121 18.85 -10.75 21.29
N ASN A 1122 19.11 -11.38 20.14
CA ASN A 1122 18.62 -12.72 19.85
C ASN A 1122 19.18 -13.77 20.79
N LEU A 1123 20.47 -13.73 21.12
CA LEU A 1123 21.09 -14.67 22.06
C LEU A 1123 20.47 -14.56 23.46
N PHE A 1124 20.35 -13.35 23.99
CA PHE A 1124 19.77 -13.10 25.32
C PHE A 1124 18.28 -13.44 25.37
N ASN A 1125 17.49 -13.04 24.36
CA ASN A 1125 16.06 -13.34 24.29
C ASN A 1125 15.82 -14.85 24.20
N ASN A 1126 16.60 -15.56 23.39
CA ASN A 1126 16.46 -17.00 23.23
C ASN A 1126 16.77 -17.75 24.52
N SER A 1127 17.80 -17.34 25.28
CA SER A 1127 18.11 -18.00 26.54
C SER A 1127 17.03 -17.77 27.60
N VAL A 1128 16.51 -16.54 27.73
CA VAL A 1128 15.37 -16.25 28.61
C VAL A 1128 14.15 -17.09 28.22
N ALA A 1129 13.86 -17.21 26.92
CA ALA A 1129 12.69 -17.92 26.45
C ALA A 1129 12.82 -19.45 26.50
N HIS A 1130 14.01 -20.01 26.23
CA HIS A 1130 14.20 -21.44 25.98
C HIS A 1130 15.09 -22.16 27.01
N ALA A 1131 16.07 -21.48 27.60
CA ALA A 1131 17.06 -22.14 28.45
C ALA A 1131 16.54 -22.43 29.87
N TYR A 1132 15.48 -21.75 30.31
CA TYR A 1132 14.92 -21.88 31.67
C TYR A 1132 13.43 -22.26 31.67
N PRO A 1133 13.08 -23.52 31.39
CA PRO A 1133 11.68 -23.97 31.34
C PRO A 1133 10.96 -23.96 32.69
N ASP A 1134 11.68 -24.02 33.81
CA ASP A 1134 11.14 -24.11 35.18
C ASP A 1134 11.10 -22.77 35.93
N GLU A 1135 11.27 -21.63 35.24
CA GLU A 1135 11.35 -20.28 35.82
C GLU A 1135 12.46 -20.07 36.87
N ARG A 1136 13.45 -20.98 36.94
CA ARG A 1136 14.60 -20.84 37.83
C ARG A 1136 15.45 -19.62 37.45
N SER A 1137 16.05 -18.97 38.46
CA SER A 1137 17.10 -17.97 38.22
C SER A 1137 18.30 -18.63 37.54
N GLY A 1138 18.95 -17.89 36.64
CA GLY A 1138 20.06 -18.36 35.82
C GLY A 1138 21.00 -17.24 35.45
N LEU A 1139 22.23 -17.59 35.07
CA LEU A 1139 23.31 -16.68 34.73
C LEU A 1139 23.58 -16.67 33.23
N LEU A 1140 23.54 -15.47 32.65
CA LEU A 1140 23.85 -15.19 31.26
C LEU A 1140 25.17 -14.41 31.19
N SER A 1141 26.15 -14.87 30.41
CA SER A 1141 27.44 -14.19 30.30
C SER A 1141 27.86 -13.98 28.86
N LEU A 1142 28.34 -12.78 28.54
CA LEU A 1142 28.95 -12.44 27.25
C LEU A 1142 30.39 -11.98 27.48
N VAL A 1143 31.36 -12.68 26.91
CA VAL A 1143 32.77 -12.29 26.96
C VAL A 1143 33.25 -11.99 25.55
N VAL A 1144 33.79 -10.80 25.33
CA VAL A 1144 34.42 -10.38 24.09
C VAL A 1144 35.93 -10.35 24.31
N GLU A 1145 36.69 -10.99 23.43
CA GLU A 1145 38.15 -11.03 23.47
C GLU A 1145 38.70 -10.64 22.10
N ARG A 1146 39.85 -9.97 22.11
CA ARG A 1146 40.65 -9.71 20.92
C ARG A 1146 41.79 -10.73 20.88
N ASP A 1147 41.93 -11.44 19.76
CA ASP A 1147 43.03 -12.37 19.51
C ASP A 1147 43.79 -11.98 18.21
N ASP A 1148 44.85 -12.73 17.87
CA ASP A 1148 45.66 -12.45 16.67
C ASP A 1148 44.89 -12.67 15.35
N ASP A 1149 43.77 -13.42 15.40
CA ASP A 1149 42.95 -13.78 14.24
C ASP A 1149 41.69 -12.88 14.08
N GLY A 1150 41.41 -12.01 15.07
CA GLY A 1150 40.33 -11.02 15.04
C GLY A 1150 39.64 -10.83 16.40
N ILE A 1151 38.31 -11.00 16.43
CA ILE A 1151 37.47 -10.82 17.62
C ILE A 1151 36.71 -12.10 17.91
N THR A 1152 36.81 -12.61 19.13
CA THR A 1152 36.04 -13.76 19.61
C THR A 1152 34.98 -13.29 20.61
N MET A 1153 33.70 -13.54 20.32
CA MET A 1153 32.59 -13.33 21.24
C MET A 1153 32.07 -14.67 21.76
N THR A 1154 32.17 -14.89 23.06
CA THR A 1154 31.68 -16.10 23.74
C THR A 1154 30.47 -15.76 24.58
N TYR A 1155 29.31 -16.24 24.17
CA TYR A 1155 28.06 -16.14 24.91
C TYR A 1155 27.75 -17.46 25.60
N LYS A 1156 27.33 -17.44 26.87
CA LYS A 1156 27.01 -18.62 27.66
C LYS A 1156 25.78 -18.43 28.52
N ASP A 1157 24.93 -19.44 28.57
CA ASP A 1157 23.85 -19.62 29.54
C ASP A 1157 24.12 -20.87 30.42
N ASP A 1158 23.55 -20.91 31.62
CA ASP A 1158 23.60 -22.05 32.53
C ASP A 1158 22.26 -22.82 32.57
N GLY A 1159 21.49 -22.77 31.48
CA GLY A 1159 20.14 -23.32 31.35
C GLY A 1159 20.08 -24.84 31.16
N CYS A 1160 19.01 -25.32 30.55
CA CYS A 1160 18.74 -26.76 30.36
C CYS A 1160 19.65 -27.44 29.32
N GLY A 1161 20.40 -26.68 28.52
CA GLY A 1161 21.23 -27.20 27.43
C GLY A 1161 20.41 -27.87 26.32
N MET A 1162 21.10 -28.38 25.29
CA MET A 1162 20.53 -28.96 24.07
C MET A 1162 21.12 -30.33 23.76
N ASP A 1163 20.30 -31.26 23.27
CA ASP A 1163 20.76 -32.54 22.73
C ASP A 1163 21.39 -32.39 21.32
N GLU A 1164 22.09 -33.43 20.84
CA GLU A 1164 22.76 -33.41 19.52
C GLU A 1164 21.78 -33.18 18.35
N SER A 1165 20.53 -33.65 18.48
CA SER A 1165 19.51 -33.50 17.42
C SER A 1165 19.06 -32.05 17.27
N VAL A 1166 18.94 -31.32 18.39
CA VAL A 1166 18.61 -29.90 18.45
C VAL A 1166 19.80 -29.05 17.99
N GLN A 1167 21.02 -29.39 18.42
CA GLN A 1167 22.24 -28.67 18.01
C GLN A 1167 22.45 -28.67 16.50
N SER A 1168 22.12 -29.77 15.81
CA SER A 1168 22.24 -29.86 14.34
C SER A 1168 21.22 -29.00 13.56
N GLN A 1169 20.14 -28.59 14.22
CA GLN A 1169 19.02 -27.86 13.60
C GLN A 1169 18.88 -26.42 14.12
N VAL A 1170 19.63 -26.02 15.15
CA VAL A 1170 19.46 -24.73 15.85
C VAL A 1170 19.59 -23.51 14.94
N PHE A 1171 20.38 -23.60 13.86
CA PHE A 1171 20.56 -22.53 12.87
C PHE A 1171 19.61 -22.65 11.67
N GLN A 1172 18.77 -23.69 11.59
CA GLN A 1172 17.80 -23.83 10.51
C GLN A 1172 16.64 -22.84 10.68
N PRO A 1173 16.14 -22.23 9.59
CA PRO A 1173 14.96 -21.36 9.65
C PRO A 1173 13.74 -22.09 10.22
N PHE A 1174 12.95 -21.38 11.03
CA PHE A 1174 11.69 -21.86 11.65
C PHE A 1174 11.82 -23.00 12.67
N PHE A 1175 13.05 -23.34 13.07
CA PHE A 1175 13.28 -24.34 14.10
C PHE A 1175 13.08 -23.74 15.49
N THR A 1176 12.23 -24.37 16.31
CA THR A 1176 11.99 -23.96 17.71
C THR A 1176 11.64 -25.14 18.59
N THR A 1177 12.12 -25.12 19.83
CA THR A 1177 11.82 -26.14 20.85
C THR A 1177 10.48 -25.90 21.57
N LYS A 1178 9.82 -24.75 21.36
CA LYS A 1178 8.53 -24.36 21.98
C LYS A 1178 7.46 -24.02 20.92
N ARG A 1179 7.13 -24.97 20.04
CA ARG A 1179 6.08 -24.80 19.00
C ARG A 1179 4.74 -24.40 19.63
N GLY A 1180 4.13 -23.31 19.15
CA GLY A 1180 2.82 -22.83 19.61
C GLY A 1180 2.81 -21.89 20.83
N LYS A 1181 3.97 -21.58 21.44
CA LYS A 1181 4.10 -20.60 22.54
C LYS A 1181 4.83 -19.30 22.12
N GLY A 1182 4.67 -18.87 20.86
CA GLY A 1182 5.03 -17.51 20.43
C GLY A 1182 6.45 -17.28 19.90
N GLY A 1183 7.23 -18.32 19.56
CA GLY A 1183 8.53 -18.17 18.89
C GLY A 1183 8.47 -18.50 17.40
N SER A 1184 8.97 -17.59 16.54
CA SER A 1184 9.02 -17.76 15.07
C SER A 1184 10.02 -18.84 14.60
N GLY A 1185 11.01 -19.17 15.44
CA GLY A 1185 12.12 -20.05 15.08
C GLY A 1185 13.12 -19.42 14.10
N LEU A 1186 13.06 -18.10 13.87
CA LEU A 1186 13.96 -17.38 12.97
C LEU A 1186 15.18 -16.77 13.67
N GLY A 1187 15.11 -16.50 14.98
CA GLY A 1187 16.15 -15.75 15.70
C GLY A 1187 17.57 -16.29 15.54
N MET A 1188 17.78 -17.60 15.73
CA MET A 1188 19.12 -18.20 15.58
C MET A 1188 19.59 -18.29 14.12
N ASN A 1189 18.66 -18.41 13.16
CA ASN A 1189 18.99 -18.34 11.74
C ASN A 1189 19.45 -16.92 11.36
N ILE A 1190 18.83 -15.88 11.92
CA ILE A 1190 19.25 -14.48 11.77
C ILE A 1190 20.67 -14.30 12.31
N VAL A 1191 20.96 -14.78 13.52
CA VAL A 1191 22.32 -14.73 14.10
C VAL A 1191 23.34 -15.41 13.19
N PHE A 1192 23.01 -16.60 12.67
CA PHE A 1192 23.88 -17.33 11.75
C PHE A 1192 24.17 -16.55 10.46
N ASN A 1193 23.14 -15.98 9.81
CA ASN A 1193 23.30 -15.21 8.57
C ASN A 1193 24.10 -13.92 8.81
N ILE A 1194 23.86 -13.21 9.90
CA ILE A 1194 24.63 -12.00 10.23
C ILE A 1194 26.10 -12.33 10.44
N VAL A 1195 26.40 -13.35 11.24
CA VAL A 1195 27.79 -13.74 11.50
C VAL A 1195 28.48 -14.20 10.22
N THR A 1196 27.85 -15.06 9.42
CA THR A 1196 28.50 -15.70 8.27
C THR A 1196 28.47 -14.88 6.98
N GLN A 1197 27.37 -14.17 6.70
CA GLN A 1197 27.19 -13.44 5.44
C GLN A 1197 27.53 -11.95 5.57
N VAL A 1198 27.15 -11.31 6.69
CA VAL A 1198 27.35 -9.86 6.89
C VAL A 1198 28.74 -9.58 7.48
N LEU A 1199 29.10 -10.29 8.54
CA LEU A 1199 30.37 -10.09 9.26
C LEU A 1199 31.51 -11.00 8.76
N SER A 1200 31.24 -11.89 7.81
CA SER A 1200 32.22 -12.84 7.26
C SER A 1200 32.97 -13.68 8.31
N GLY A 1201 32.30 -13.98 9.43
CA GLY A 1201 32.80 -14.76 10.55
C GLY A 1201 32.26 -16.19 10.59
N SER A 1202 32.47 -16.87 11.72
CA SER A 1202 31.94 -18.21 11.98
C SER A 1202 31.29 -18.29 13.36
N ILE A 1203 30.25 -19.10 13.49
CA ILE A 1203 29.56 -19.38 14.75
C ILE A 1203 29.54 -20.88 14.99
N ARG A 1204 29.85 -21.29 16.22
CA ARG A 1204 29.72 -22.68 16.69
C ARG A 1204 28.99 -22.72 18.02
N ILE A 1205 28.32 -23.85 18.28
CA ILE A 1205 27.60 -24.09 19.52
C ILE A 1205 28.22 -25.30 20.24
N GLU A 1206 28.39 -25.17 21.55
CA GLU A 1206 28.77 -26.23 22.46
C GLU A 1206 27.71 -26.29 23.56
N SER A 1207 26.89 -27.35 23.58
CA SER A 1207 25.82 -27.50 24.57
C SER A 1207 25.75 -28.92 25.09
N THR A 1208 25.46 -29.07 26.38
CA THR A 1208 25.28 -30.37 27.03
C THR A 1208 23.99 -30.33 27.84
N PRO A 1209 23.08 -31.32 27.71
CA PRO A 1209 21.86 -31.36 28.49
C PRO A 1209 22.14 -31.23 29.99
N GLY A 1210 21.49 -30.26 30.63
CA GLY A 1210 21.63 -29.93 32.06
C GLY A 1210 22.82 -29.04 32.43
N GLN A 1211 23.69 -28.63 31.49
CA GLN A 1211 24.85 -27.76 31.75
C GLN A 1211 24.84 -26.43 30.97
N GLY A 1212 23.72 -26.08 30.35
CA GLY A 1212 23.56 -24.85 29.56
C GLY A 1212 24.18 -24.92 28.15
N SER A 1213 24.28 -23.77 27.51
CA SER A 1213 24.78 -23.66 26.12
C SER A 1213 25.82 -22.57 26.01
N THR A 1214 26.81 -22.80 25.15
CA THR A 1214 27.87 -21.85 24.83
C THR A 1214 27.90 -21.62 23.32
N PHE A 1215 27.75 -20.37 22.91
CA PHE A 1215 27.86 -19.92 21.53
C PHE A 1215 29.17 -19.17 21.37
N ILE A 1216 30.01 -19.62 20.44
CA ILE A 1216 31.33 -19.06 20.18
C ILE A 1216 31.31 -18.49 18.76
N ILE A 1217 31.40 -17.16 18.67
CA ILE A 1217 31.39 -16.39 17.43
C ILE A 1217 32.81 -15.87 17.20
N LYS A 1218 33.40 -16.21 16.07
CA LYS A 1218 34.70 -15.70 15.63
C LYS A 1218 34.52 -14.76 14.46
N LEU A 1219 35.01 -13.54 14.59
CA LEU A 1219 34.94 -12.49 13.58
C LEU A 1219 36.34 -12.17 13.04
N PRO A 1220 36.46 -11.87 11.74
CA PRO A 1220 37.75 -11.66 11.07
C PRO A 1220 38.47 -10.38 11.51
N ASN A 1221 39.81 -10.41 11.45
CA ASN A 1221 40.68 -9.27 11.78
C ASN A 1221 40.44 -8.00 10.94
N ASN A 1222 39.86 -8.10 9.74
CA ASN A 1222 39.56 -6.93 8.90
C ASN A 1222 38.50 -5.98 9.48
N LEU A 1223 37.80 -6.38 10.55
CA LEU A 1223 36.90 -5.51 11.31
C LEU A 1223 37.65 -4.63 12.32
N LEU A 1224 38.87 -4.99 12.71
CA LEU A 1224 39.67 -4.20 13.64
C LEU A 1224 40.28 -3.00 12.92
N VAL A 1225 40.20 -1.83 13.56
CA VAL A 1225 40.93 -0.64 13.11
C VAL A 1225 42.29 -0.66 13.79
N GLU A 1226 43.38 -0.70 13.03
CA GLU A 1226 44.72 -0.55 13.59
C GLU A 1226 44.85 0.85 14.20
N ASN A 1227 45.22 0.92 15.49
CA ASN A 1227 45.53 2.18 16.19
C ASN A 1227 46.85 2.78 15.71
#